data_AF-A0A941QDF5-F1
#
_entry.id   AF-A0A941QDF5-F1
#
_cell.length_a   1.000
_cell.length_b   1.000
_cell.length_c   1.000
_cell.angle_alpha   90.00
_cell.angle_beta   90.00
_cell.angle_gamma   90.00
#
_symmetry.space_group_name_H-M   'P 1'
#
loop_
_entity.id
_entity.type
_entity.pdbx_description
1 polymer ?
#
loop_
_entity_poly.entity_id
_entity_poly.type
_entity_poly.pdbx_seq_one_letter_code
_entity_poly.pdbx_strand_id
1 'polypeptide(L)'
;MYRHLLALAGLLAALSVHAAAPHGEERPGYVRDSECVACHQAQATLWTGSKHERAMQVATPTTVRADFNDSLFSGADHRARFFRRGESFVVRTTGPDGKEADFPVTHTFGIDPLQQYLLPLPGGRLQALTIAWDTRERRWFSLQTEGDIAPGSSLHWSGRYQNWNLMCGECHSTAFNKGYDAARDSYRTTWAEPNVGCQACHGPGREHAVSARQLAQAPLPAAAPNKQSAALPRPTPTPNQALGKAHAQVDQCAACHSRRTRLLETTVPGAPLLDNYVPDNLRAELYHADGQQLAEVFEYGSFRQSRMYQAGVACTDCHEPHGGRTRAEGNALCVACHNEAPDKARFPGLKAKPYDSPQHHFHTPGKPGSECVSCHMPSRNYMVVHARRDHAIRIPRPDLTQRIGTPNACQDCHADRSAAWAAAAIVRQHGSRTTSEHYGEVFAAARGGQPGSDARLAALIEDERQPAIVRASAIEQLAALGGVPPPAALIDADPAVRTAAAAAWSARPAEERRARLPALLADPIRAVRITAARGLADLAEAQLPASARPLRNRALEEFIAAQQAMGDMPSAQVNLATLFAAQGDNGGAERHYRLAIAQDPTVNLARLSYAQLLLASQRQDEARHVLREGVARSVNPGELHFALGLLAGQRQQWREAAQELQRAAELLPGDARIRRNLDIVLRRIDTTAPR
;
A
#
# COMPACT_ATOMS: atom_id res chain seq x y z
N MET A 1 -26.10 -49.20 -44.80
CA MET A 1 -26.23 -48.63 -43.43
C MET A 1 -24.88 -48.13 -42.89
N TYR A 2 -24.18 -47.26 -43.61
CA TYR A 2 -22.89 -46.68 -43.18
C TYR A 2 -22.77 -45.28 -43.78
N ARG A 3 -23.37 -44.26 -43.13
CA ARG A 3 -23.13 -42.83 -43.48
C ARG A 3 -23.69 -41.79 -42.50
N HIS A 4 -23.96 -42.13 -41.23
CA HIS A 4 -24.51 -41.19 -40.25
C HIS A 4 -23.75 -41.05 -38.92
N LEU A 5 -22.50 -41.53 -38.82
CA LEU A 5 -21.71 -41.46 -37.57
C LEU A 5 -20.47 -40.54 -37.62
N LEU A 6 -20.36 -39.65 -38.61
CA LEU A 6 -19.20 -38.73 -38.75
C LEU A 6 -19.58 -37.23 -38.67
N ALA A 7 -20.76 -36.89 -38.15
CA ALA A 7 -21.19 -35.49 -37.99
C ALA A 7 -21.28 -34.99 -36.53
N LEU A 8 -20.82 -35.79 -35.56
CA LEU A 8 -20.89 -35.44 -34.12
C LEU A 8 -19.55 -35.53 -33.38
N ALA A 9 -18.43 -35.50 -34.12
CA ALA A 9 -17.07 -35.47 -33.54
C ALA A 9 -16.32 -34.14 -33.83
N GLY A 10 -16.97 -33.15 -34.45
CA GLY A 10 -16.33 -31.92 -34.93
C GLY A 10 -16.80 -30.61 -34.26
N LEU A 11 -17.43 -30.67 -33.08
CA LEU A 11 -17.94 -29.48 -32.37
C LEU A 11 -17.74 -29.53 -30.85
N LEU A 12 -16.64 -30.17 -30.42
CA LEU A 12 -15.97 -29.82 -29.16
C LEU A 12 -14.65 -29.13 -29.52
N ALA A 13 -14.72 -28.09 -30.34
CA ALA A 13 -13.71 -27.05 -30.28
C ALA A 13 -13.79 -26.51 -28.86
N ALA A 14 -12.78 -26.83 -28.06
CA ALA A 14 -12.57 -26.21 -26.78
C ALA A 14 -12.66 -24.69 -27.00
N LEU A 15 -13.78 -24.11 -26.58
CA LEU A 15 -13.87 -22.70 -26.21
C LEU A 15 -12.98 -22.57 -24.98
N SER A 16 -11.67 -22.64 -25.20
CA SER A 16 -10.68 -21.96 -24.40
C SER A 16 -11.07 -20.50 -24.55
N VAL A 17 -11.97 -20.03 -23.68
CA VAL A 17 -12.29 -18.61 -23.52
C VAL A 17 -10.99 -17.97 -23.06
N HIS A 18 -10.14 -17.63 -24.03
CA HIS A 18 -8.97 -16.81 -23.80
C HIS A 18 -9.53 -15.51 -23.25
N ALA A 19 -9.31 -15.26 -21.96
CA ALA A 19 -9.68 -13.99 -21.37
C ALA A 19 -9.06 -12.88 -22.23
N ALA A 20 -9.90 -11.95 -22.69
CA ALA A 20 -9.48 -10.88 -23.57
C ALA A 20 -8.35 -10.06 -22.93
N ALA A 21 -7.47 -9.49 -23.77
CA ALA A 21 -6.46 -8.56 -23.27
C ALA A 21 -7.17 -7.38 -22.56
N PRO A 22 -6.57 -6.82 -21.49
CA PRO A 22 -7.11 -5.63 -20.85
C PRO A 22 -7.30 -4.51 -21.86
N HIS A 23 -8.44 -3.85 -21.82
CA HIS A 23 -8.82 -2.83 -22.81
C HIS A 23 -9.73 -1.76 -22.21
N GLY A 24 -9.84 -0.63 -22.92
CA GLY A 24 -10.78 0.42 -22.58
C GLY A 24 -12.22 0.03 -22.94
N GLU A 25 -13.18 0.34 -22.06
CA GLU A 25 -14.61 0.12 -22.26
C GLU A 25 -15.38 1.31 -21.66
N GLU A 26 -16.54 1.66 -22.24
CA GLU A 26 -17.43 2.65 -21.64
C GLU A 26 -17.92 2.19 -20.25
N ARG A 27 -17.92 3.10 -19.27
CA ARG A 27 -18.28 2.79 -17.88
C ARG A 27 -19.58 3.51 -17.48
N PRO A 28 -20.53 2.82 -16.83
CA PRO A 28 -21.77 3.45 -16.36
C PRO A 28 -21.51 4.68 -15.49
N GLY A 29 -22.18 5.79 -15.80
CA GLY A 29 -22.03 7.06 -15.08
C GLY A 29 -20.79 7.89 -15.47
N TYR A 30 -19.86 7.35 -16.26
CA TYR A 30 -18.70 8.07 -16.77
C TYR A 30 -18.97 8.61 -18.18
N VAL A 31 -18.23 9.64 -18.54
CA VAL A 31 -18.15 10.21 -19.91
C VAL A 31 -16.70 10.19 -20.39
N ARG A 32 -16.43 10.46 -21.67
CA ARG A 32 -15.03 10.65 -22.12
C ARG A 32 -14.47 11.96 -21.58
N ASP A 33 -13.17 12.01 -21.32
CA ASP A 33 -12.51 13.23 -20.83
C ASP A 33 -12.67 14.42 -21.80
N SER A 34 -12.85 14.16 -23.10
CA SER A 34 -13.19 15.18 -24.10
C SER A 34 -14.44 15.99 -23.76
N GLU A 35 -15.41 15.40 -23.05
CA GLU A 35 -16.61 16.11 -22.61
C GLU A 35 -16.30 17.12 -21.50
N CYS A 36 -15.35 16.80 -20.62
CA CYS A 36 -14.87 17.72 -19.59
C CYS A 36 -14.06 18.86 -20.22
N VAL A 37 -13.15 18.53 -21.14
CA VAL A 37 -12.27 19.48 -21.83
C VAL A 37 -13.05 20.56 -22.59
N ALA A 38 -14.20 20.21 -23.16
CA ALA A 38 -15.04 21.15 -23.90
C ALA A 38 -15.49 22.37 -23.05
N CYS A 39 -15.72 22.17 -21.76
CA CYS A 39 -16.19 23.22 -20.84
C CYS A 39 -15.08 23.74 -19.90
N HIS A 40 -14.05 22.93 -19.60
CA HIS A 40 -13.01 23.22 -18.60
C HIS A 40 -11.63 23.42 -19.23
N GLN A 41 -11.52 24.35 -20.17
CA GLN A 41 -10.31 24.55 -20.99
C GLN A 41 -9.06 24.93 -20.17
N ALA A 42 -9.22 25.70 -19.09
CA ALA A 42 -8.09 26.10 -18.24
C ALA A 42 -7.47 24.88 -17.54
N GLN A 43 -8.30 24.03 -16.94
CA GLN A 43 -7.89 22.77 -16.31
C GLN A 43 -7.32 21.80 -17.35
N ALA A 44 -7.96 21.69 -18.51
CA ALA A 44 -7.51 20.84 -19.60
C ALA A 44 -6.12 21.24 -20.11
N THR A 45 -5.84 22.53 -20.19
CA THR A 45 -4.53 23.05 -20.61
C THR A 45 -3.42 22.64 -19.63
N LEU A 46 -3.71 22.66 -18.32
CA LEU A 46 -2.76 22.24 -17.29
C LEU A 46 -2.57 20.72 -17.25
N TRP A 47 -3.66 19.96 -17.42
CA TRP A 47 -3.64 18.50 -17.40
C TRP A 47 -2.94 17.90 -18.62
N THR A 48 -3.13 18.49 -19.80
CA THR A 48 -2.51 18.03 -21.05
C THR A 48 -0.98 18.00 -20.92
N GLY A 49 -0.38 16.83 -21.11
CA GLY A 49 1.07 16.65 -21.00
C GLY A 49 1.61 16.48 -19.58
N SER A 50 0.73 16.48 -18.57
CA SER A 50 1.10 16.17 -17.18
C SER A 50 1.52 14.70 -17.01
N LYS A 51 2.14 14.39 -15.87
CA LYS A 51 2.46 12.99 -15.51
C LYS A 51 1.19 12.16 -15.25
N HIS A 52 0.07 12.77 -14.87
CA HIS A 52 -1.21 12.09 -14.70
C HIS A 52 -1.83 11.67 -16.04
N GLU A 53 -1.87 12.58 -17.03
CA GLU A 53 -2.34 12.28 -18.39
C GLU A 53 -1.49 11.19 -19.06
N ARG A 54 -0.18 11.17 -18.78
CA ARG A 54 0.78 10.21 -19.36
C ARG A 54 1.14 9.06 -18.43
N ALA A 55 0.34 8.80 -17.41
CA ALA A 55 0.63 7.77 -16.41
C ALA A 55 0.77 6.38 -17.05
N MET A 56 -0.06 6.10 -18.06
CA MET A 56 0.03 4.97 -18.97
C MET A 56 -0.40 5.43 -20.38
N GLN A 57 0.25 4.90 -21.42
CA GLN A 57 -0.06 5.24 -22.82
C GLN A 57 0.11 4.01 -23.69
N VAL A 58 -0.63 3.92 -24.80
CA VAL A 58 -0.41 2.89 -25.82
C VAL A 58 1.00 3.06 -26.39
N ALA A 59 1.72 1.96 -26.62
CA ALA A 59 3.06 1.98 -27.18
C ALA A 59 3.03 2.31 -28.67
N THR A 60 3.57 3.47 -29.03
CA THR A 60 3.68 3.98 -30.40
C THR A 60 5.06 4.64 -30.59
N PRO A 61 5.47 4.94 -31.83
CA PRO A 61 6.72 5.68 -32.08
C PRO A 61 6.83 7.04 -31.37
N THR A 62 5.71 7.63 -30.93
CA THR A 62 5.69 8.92 -30.24
C THR A 62 5.64 8.80 -28.72
N THR A 63 5.23 7.66 -28.17
CA THR A 63 5.12 7.44 -26.70
C THR A 63 6.27 6.63 -26.13
N VAL A 64 6.91 5.76 -26.93
CA VAL A 64 8.10 5.00 -26.54
C VAL A 64 9.33 5.88 -26.57
N ARG A 65 9.96 6.05 -25.39
CA ARG A 65 11.16 6.88 -25.20
C ARG A 65 12.46 6.09 -25.25
N ALA A 66 12.40 4.77 -25.05
CA ALA A 66 13.59 3.93 -25.01
C ALA A 66 14.12 3.54 -26.39
N ASP A 67 15.36 3.08 -26.37
CA ASP A 67 16.02 2.55 -27.55
C ASP A 67 15.56 1.11 -27.86
N PHE A 68 14.73 0.96 -28.90
CA PHE A 68 14.33 -0.31 -29.50
C PHE A 68 15.01 -0.53 -30.88
N ASN A 69 16.22 -0.01 -31.08
CA ASN A 69 17.01 -0.23 -32.29
C ASN A 69 17.99 -1.42 -32.11
N ASP A 70 17.44 -2.59 -31.82
CA ASP A 70 18.20 -3.81 -31.53
C ASP A 70 19.13 -3.70 -30.31
N SER A 71 18.71 -2.92 -29.31
CA SER A 71 19.46 -2.74 -28.07
C SER A 71 19.44 -4.01 -27.21
N LEU A 72 20.54 -4.25 -26.50
CA LEU A 72 20.72 -5.40 -25.63
C LEU A 72 20.87 -4.94 -24.18
N PHE A 73 20.19 -5.63 -23.28
CA PHE A 73 20.42 -5.54 -21.84
C PHE A 73 20.95 -6.88 -21.32
N SER A 74 21.97 -6.82 -20.48
CA SER A 74 22.51 -7.97 -19.77
C SER A 74 22.72 -7.59 -18.30
N GLY A 75 21.82 -8.05 -17.45
CA GLY A 75 21.94 -7.99 -15.99
C GLY A 75 22.44 -9.31 -15.40
N ALA A 76 22.44 -9.42 -14.07
CA ALA A 76 22.84 -10.64 -13.37
C ALA A 76 21.95 -11.84 -13.74
N ASP A 77 20.62 -11.66 -13.73
CA ASP A 77 19.66 -12.76 -13.95
C ASP A 77 18.86 -12.63 -15.26
N HIS A 78 18.86 -11.45 -15.88
CA HIS A 78 17.96 -11.12 -16.97
C HIS A 78 18.73 -10.64 -18.19
N ARG A 79 18.42 -11.22 -19.34
CA ARG A 79 18.89 -10.76 -20.65
C ARG A 79 17.67 -10.39 -21.47
N ALA A 80 17.76 -9.25 -22.15
CA ALA A 80 16.69 -8.84 -23.05
C ALA A 80 17.26 -8.17 -24.30
N ARG A 81 16.59 -8.40 -25.44
CA ARG A 81 16.80 -7.63 -26.67
C ARG A 81 15.53 -6.83 -26.96
N PHE A 82 15.70 -5.53 -27.21
CA PHE A 82 14.61 -4.60 -27.49
C PHE A 82 14.70 -4.17 -28.95
N PHE A 83 13.66 -4.47 -29.73
CA PHE A 83 13.66 -4.22 -31.17
C PHE A 83 12.28 -3.85 -31.72
N ARG A 84 12.24 -3.28 -32.92
CA ARG A 84 10.99 -2.94 -33.61
C ARG A 84 10.64 -3.97 -34.68
N ARG A 85 9.34 -4.17 -34.91
CA ARG A 85 8.75 -4.84 -36.07
C ARG A 85 7.77 -3.89 -36.74
N GLY A 86 8.24 -3.12 -37.72
CA GLY A 86 7.48 -2.00 -38.27
C GLY A 86 7.24 -0.92 -37.21
N GLU A 87 5.97 -0.59 -36.95
CA GLU A 87 5.59 0.36 -35.91
C GLU A 87 5.49 -0.25 -34.51
N SER A 88 5.47 -1.58 -34.42
CA SER A 88 5.35 -2.32 -33.16
C SER A 88 6.69 -2.48 -32.45
N PHE A 89 6.63 -2.56 -31.11
CA PHE A 89 7.78 -2.74 -30.22
C PHE A 89 7.77 -4.14 -29.64
N VAL A 90 8.94 -4.78 -29.57
CA VAL A 90 9.09 -6.18 -29.14
C VAL A 90 10.27 -6.31 -28.19
N VAL A 91 10.08 -7.12 -27.15
CA VAL A 91 11.13 -7.56 -26.23
C VAL A 91 11.34 -9.05 -26.39
N ARG A 92 12.58 -9.48 -26.66
CA ARG A 92 12.98 -10.88 -26.55
C ARG A 92 13.62 -11.11 -25.19
N THR A 93 13.06 -12.00 -24.39
CA THR A 93 13.55 -12.35 -23.04
C THR A 93 13.04 -13.74 -22.63
N THR A 94 13.60 -14.31 -21.56
CA THR A 94 13.10 -15.54 -20.92
C THR A 94 11.64 -15.37 -20.45
N GLY A 95 10.76 -16.23 -20.95
CA GLY A 95 9.34 -16.31 -20.60
C GLY A 95 9.04 -17.08 -19.32
N PRO A 96 7.74 -17.19 -18.96
CA PRO A 96 7.30 -17.95 -17.78
C PRO A 96 7.65 -19.45 -17.83
N ASP A 97 7.86 -20.01 -19.01
CA ASP A 97 8.25 -21.41 -19.23
C ASP A 97 9.78 -21.62 -19.23
N GLY A 98 10.55 -20.57 -18.96
CA GLY A 98 12.01 -20.58 -18.97
C GLY A 98 12.66 -20.55 -20.35
N LYS A 99 11.89 -20.32 -21.42
CA LYS A 99 12.41 -20.22 -22.79
C LYS A 99 12.44 -18.78 -23.28
N GLU A 100 13.41 -18.47 -24.12
CA GLU A 100 13.45 -17.20 -24.84
C GLU A 100 12.29 -17.10 -25.83
N ALA A 101 11.54 -15.99 -25.77
CA ALA A 101 10.44 -15.72 -26.67
C ALA A 101 10.31 -14.22 -26.95
N ASP A 102 9.58 -13.89 -28.02
CA ASP A 102 9.28 -12.50 -28.39
C ASP A 102 7.94 -12.07 -27.79
N PHE A 103 7.95 -11.02 -26.98
CA PHE A 103 6.78 -10.44 -26.35
C PHE A 103 6.49 -9.06 -26.93
N PRO A 104 5.26 -8.79 -27.40
CA PRO A 104 4.88 -7.47 -27.85
C PRO A 104 4.79 -6.51 -26.67
N VAL A 105 5.22 -5.26 -26.88
CA VAL A 105 4.97 -4.16 -25.94
C VAL A 105 3.68 -3.47 -26.36
N THR A 106 2.68 -3.46 -25.47
CA THR A 106 1.37 -2.84 -25.79
C THR A 106 1.24 -1.45 -25.20
N HIS A 107 1.86 -1.19 -24.06
CA HIS A 107 1.78 0.09 -23.36
C HIS A 107 3.13 0.50 -22.77
N THR A 108 3.31 1.81 -22.67
CA THR A 108 4.34 2.45 -21.86
C THR A 108 3.77 2.86 -20.51
N PHE A 109 4.59 2.79 -19.47
CA PHE A 109 4.20 3.08 -18.10
C PHE A 109 5.19 4.07 -17.48
N GLY A 110 4.71 5.27 -17.12
CA GLY A 110 5.57 6.38 -16.71
C GLY A 110 6.28 7.12 -17.86
N ILE A 111 6.92 8.25 -17.54
CA ILE A 111 7.59 9.13 -18.52
C ILE A 111 8.94 9.72 -18.07
N ASP A 112 9.15 9.99 -16.78
CA ASP A 112 10.37 10.56 -16.20
C ASP A 112 10.34 10.34 -14.67
N PRO A 113 11.44 9.93 -14.02
CA PRO A 113 12.78 9.65 -14.58
C PRO A 113 12.92 8.35 -15.35
N LEU A 114 11.89 7.50 -15.32
CA LEU A 114 11.95 6.19 -15.95
C LEU A 114 10.64 5.87 -16.68
N GLN A 115 10.75 5.04 -17.71
CA GLN A 115 9.63 4.45 -18.43
C GLN A 115 9.77 2.93 -18.39
N GLN A 116 8.73 2.26 -17.90
CA GLN A 116 8.55 0.81 -17.96
C GLN A 116 7.65 0.43 -19.13
N TYR A 117 7.63 -0.86 -19.46
CA TYR A 117 6.90 -1.41 -20.60
C TYR A 117 6.00 -2.55 -20.16
N LEU A 118 4.79 -2.59 -20.71
CA LEU A 118 3.77 -3.57 -20.36
C LEU A 118 3.61 -4.63 -21.44
N LEU A 119 3.72 -5.90 -21.03
CA LEU A 119 3.75 -7.07 -21.91
C LEU A 119 2.52 -7.93 -21.60
N PRO A 120 1.64 -8.22 -22.58
CA PRO A 120 0.48 -9.07 -22.36
C PRO A 120 0.91 -10.54 -22.23
N LEU A 121 0.27 -11.25 -21.30
CA LEU A 121 0.37 -12.71 -21.13
C LEU A 121 -1.03 -13.34 -21.15
N PRO A 122 -1.14 -14.67 -21.35
CA PRO A 122 -2.41 -15.39 -21.30
C PRO A 122 -3.21 -15.14 -20.02
N GLY A 123 -4.54 -15.31 -20.11
CA GLY A 123 -5.45 -15.10 -18.97
C GLY A 123 -5.71 -13.63 -18.66
N GLY A 124 -5.59 -12.73 -19.64
CA GLY A 124 -5.86 -11.29 -19.49
C GLY A 124 -4.81 -10.54 -18.66
N ARG A 125 -3.62 -11.12 -18.48
CA ARG A 125 -2.54 -10.54 -17.68
C ARG A 125 -1.80 -9.48 -18.48
N LEU A 126 -1.55 -8.34 -17.85
CA LEU A 126 -0.62 -7.34 -18.33
C LEU A 126 0.54 -7.25 -17.34
N GLN A 127 1.76 -7.58 -17.78
CA GLN A 127 2.94 -7.64 -16.93
C GLN A 127 3.79 -6.38 -17.09
N ALA A 128 4.20 -5.78 -15.98
CA ALA A 128 5.21 -4.73 -15.95
C ALA A 128 6.59 -5.38 -16.03
N LEU A 129 7.32 -5.07 -17.11
CA LEU A 129 8.69 -5.54 -17.25
C LEU A 129 9.57 -4.93 -16.14
N THR A 130 10.44 -5.76 -15.56
CA THR A 130 11.37 -5.38 -14.50
C THR A 130 12.62 -4.67 -15.03
N ILE A 131 12.78 -4.60 -16.35
CA ILE A 131 13.77 -3.77 -17.03
C ILE A 131 13.09 -2.48 -17.48
N ALA A 132 13.61 -1.36 -17.01
CA ALA A 132 13.10 -0.03 -17.29
C ALA A 132 14.13 0.81 -18.07
N TRP A 133 13.64 1.86 -18.71
CA TRP A 133 14.47 2.84 -19.38
C TRP A 133 14.61 4.09 -18.53
N ASP A 134 15.84 4.47 -18.21
CA ASP A 134 16.15 5.74 -17.57
C ASP A 134 16.10 6.83 -18.65
N THR A 135 15.14 7.74 -18.55
CA THR A 135 14.94 8.79 -19.57
C THR A 135 15.96 9.92 -19.47
N ARG A 136 16.68 10.01 -18.34
CA ARG A 136 17.70 11.05 -18.10
C ARG A 136 19.06 10.58 -18.60
N GLU A 137 19.47 9.40 -18.14
CA GLU A 137 20.74 8.77 -18.53
C GLU A 137 20.65 8.02 -19.87
N ARG A 138 19.43 7.86 -20.41
CA ARG A 138 19.17 7.21 -21.70
C ARG A 138 19.77 5.80 -21.77
N ARG A 139 19.45 4.97 -20.77
CA ARG A 139 19.96 3.60 -20.64
C ARG A 139 18.92 2.63 -20.09
N TRP A 140 19.04 1.36 -20.44
CA TRP A 140 18.31 0.28 -19.79
C TRP A 140 18.91 -0.03 -18.42
N PHE A 141 18.04 -0.34 -17.46
CA PHE A 141 18.44 -0.79 -16.13
C PHE A 141 17.41 -1.75 -15.54
N SER A 142 17.86 -2.59 -14.61
CA SER A 142 16.98 -3.48 -13.85
C SER A 142 16.42 -2.74 -12.64
N LEU A 143 15.11 -2.86 -12.42
CA LEU A 143 14.43 -2.46 -11.18
C LEU A 143 14.63 -3.47 -10.05
N GLN A 144 15.07 -4.68 -10.40
CA GLN A 144 15.46 -5.71 -9.45
C GLN A 144 16.94 -5.58 -9.18
N THR A 145 17.26 -5.24 -7.93
CA THR A 145 18.64 -5.12 -7.43
C THR A 145 19.11 -6.40 -6.74
N GLU A 146 18.20 -7.33 -6.47
CA GLU A 146 18.48 -8.66 -5.91
C GLU A 146 18.66 -9.68 -7.05
N GLY A 147 19.58 -10.64 -6.85
CA GLY A 147 19.91 -11.70 -7.82
C GLY A 147 19.01 -12.94 -7.70
N ASP A 148 19.20 -13.91 -8.60
CA ASP A 148 18.63 -15.27 -8.62
C ASP A 148 17.09 -15.38 -8.80
N ILE A 149 16.45 -14.43 -9.48
CA ILE A 149 14.99 -14.48 -9.73
C ILE A 149 14.67 -15.33 -10.98
N ALA A 150 14.49 -16.63 -10.77
CA ALA A 150 14.19 -17.58 -11.84
C ALA A 150 12.71 -17.55 -12.33
N PRO A 151 12.44 -18.03 -13.56
CA PRO A 151 11.09 -18.31 -14.03
C PRO A 151 10.29 -19.18 -13.06
N GLY A 152 9.01 -18.86 -12.86
CA GLY A 152 8.15 -19.49 -11.86
C GLY A 152 8.20 -18.83 -10.48
N SER A 153 9.17 -17.95 -10.20
CA SER A 153 9.15 -17.08 -9.03
C SER A 153 8.00 -16.07 -9.11
N SER A 154 7.38 -15.77 -7.96
CA SER A 154 6.36 -14.71 -7.84
C SER A 154 6.95 -13.32 -8.11
N LEU A 155 8.28 -13.16 -8.00
CA LEU A 155 9.03 -11.94 -8.28
C LEU A 155 9.55 -11.85 -9.72
N HIS A 156 9.54 -12.92 -10.52
CA HIS A 156 9.93 -12.85 -11.93
C HIS A 156 9.04 -11.85 -12.69
N TRP A 157 9.50 -11.27 -13.81
CA TRP A 157 8.69 -10.30 -14.57
C TRP A 157 7.33 -10.87 -15.04
N SER A 158 7.28 -12.19 -15.25
CA SER A 158 6.04 -12.92 -15.57
C SER A 158 5.25 -13.37 -14.33
N GLY A 159 5.74 -13.07 -13.13
CA GLY A 159 5.18 -13.46 -11.84
C GLY A 159 4.01 -12.59 -11.40
N ARG A 160 3.44 -12.93 -10.24
CA ARG A 160 2.22 -12.29 -9.71
C ARG A 160 2.47 -10.85 -9.25
N TYR A 161 3.62 -10.56 -8.64
CA TYR A 161 3.91 -9.23 -8.11
C TYR A 161 4.38 -8.22 -9.15
N GLN A 162 4.54 -8.65 -10.41
CA GLN A 162 4.82 -7.79 -11.55
C GLN A 162 3.56 -7.56 -12.41
N ASN A 163 2.41 -8.05 -11.96
CA ASN A 163 1.15 -7.92 -12.68
C ASN A 163 0.54 -6.53 -12.51
N TRP A 164 0.42 -5.81 -13.63
CA TRP A 164 -0.15 -4.47 -13.67
C TRP A 164 -1.62 -4.46 -13.22
N ASN A 165 -2.43 -5.45 -13.59
CA ASN A 165 -3.85 -5.50 -13.24
C ASN A 165 -4.04 -5.45 -11.70
N LEU A 166 -3.20 -6.17 -10.98
CA LEU A 166 -3.20 -6.23 -9.53
C LEU A 166 -2.48 -5.03 -8.89
N MET A 167 -1.25 -4.74 -9.32
CA MET A 167 -0.34 -3.86 -8.59
C MET A 167 -0.42 -2.38 -9.00
N CYS A 168 -0.90 -2.08 -10.20
CA CYS A 168 -0.71 -0.76 -10.82
C CYS A 168 -1.98 -0.14 -11.40
N GLY A 169 -2.89 -0.96 -11.95
CA GLY A 169 -3.95 -0.47 -12.84
C GLY A 169 -4.89 0.54 -12.19
N GLU A 170 -5.20 0.38 -10.91
CA GLU A 170 -6.06 1.32 -10.17
C GLU A 170 -5.54 2.74 -10.14
N CYS A 171 -4.23 2.90 -9.91
CA CYS A 171 -3.62 4.22 -9.74
C CYS A 171 -3.21 4.86 -11.08
N HIS A 172 -3.28 4.11 -12.18
CA HIS A 172 -2.78 4.51 -13.50
C HIS A 172 -3.86 4.45 -14.60
N SER A 173 -5.13 4.30 -14.22
CA SER A 173 -6.27 4.34 -15.14
C SER A 173 -7.49 4.98 -14.48
N THR A 174 -8.53 5.26 -15.27
CA THR A 174 -9.77 5.88 -14.78
C THR A 174 -10.91 4.87 -14.80
N ALA A 175 -11.75 4.89 -13.75
CA ALA A 175 -12.90 3.98 -13.59
C ALA A 175 -12.52 2.49 -13.69
N PHE A 176 -11.35 2.15 -13.15
CA PHE A 176 -10.73 0.82 -13.18
C PHE A 176 -11.65 -0.27 -12.62
N ASN A 177 -11.70 -1.41 -13.31
CA ASN A 177 -12.24 -2.67 -12.82
C ASN A 177 -11.20 -3.76 -13.06
N LYS A 178 -10.81 -4.47 -12.00
CA LYS A 178 -9.79 -5.51 -12.12
C LYS A 178 -10.36 -6.76 -12.78
N GLY A 179 -11.57 -7.16 -12.38
CA GLY A 179 -12.29 -8.27 -12.98
C GLY A 179 -11.53 -9.60 -12.82
N TYR A 180 -10.93 -9.82 -11.65
CA TYR A 180 -10.18 -11.05 -11.35
C TYR A 180 -11.15 -12.21 -11.10
N ASP A 181 -10.95 -13.30 -11.83
CA ASP A 181 -11.66 -14.57 -11.66
C ASP A 181 -10.75 -15.57 -10.95
N ALA A 182 -11.01 -15.77 -9.65
CA ALA A 182 -10.21 -16.65 -8.80
C ALA A 182 -10.27 -18.13 -9.23
N ALA A 183 -11.36 -18.59 -9.84
CA ALA A 183 -11.50 -19.99 -10.26
C ALA A 183 -10.63 -20.29 -11.50
N ARG A 184 -10.39 -19.28 -12.34
CA ARG A 184 -9.60 -19.40 -13.56
C ARG A 184 -8.19 -18.80 -13.45
N ASP A 185 -7.87 -18.16 -12.32
CA ASP A 185 -6.68 -17.32 -12.13
C ASP A 185 -6.41 -16.43 -13.35
N SER A 186 -7.43 -15.64 -13.71
CA SER A 186 -7.45 -14.82 -14.92
C SER A 186 -8.11 -13.47 -14.68
N TYR A 187 -7.88 -12.52 -15.58
CA TYR A 187 -8.37 -11.15 -15.48
C TYR A 187 -9.24 -10.80 -16.68
N ARG A 188 -10.28 -10.01 -16.41
CA ARG A 188 -11.10 -9.32 -17.42
C ARG A 188 -11.08 -7.82 -17.16
N THR A 189 -9.86 -7.30 -17.00
CA THR A 189 -9.64 -5.93 -16.57
C THR A 189 -10.10 -4.93 -17.63
N THR A 190 -10.86 -3.93 -17.19
CA THR A 190 -11.32 -2.83 -18.04
C THR A 190 -11.16 -1.48 -17.33
N TRP A 191 -11.13 -0.41 -18.10
CA TRP A 191 -11.05 0.97 -17.64
C TRP A 191 -11.79 1.90 -18.61
N ALA A 192 -12.18 3.09 -18.14
CA ALA A 192 -12.75 4.11 -19.03
C ALA A 192 -11.65 4.81 -19.84
N GLU A 193 -10.54 5.18 -19.19
CA GLU A 193 -9.41 5.87 -19.82
C GLU A 193 -8.10 5.21 -19.38
N PRO A 194 -7.10 5.07 -20.28
CA PRO A 194 -5.84 4.40 -20.00
C PRO A 194 -4.85 5.29 -19.21
N ASN A 195 -5.34 6.27 -18.45
CA ASN A 195 -4.54 7.22 -17.68
C ASN A 195 -5.30 7.74 -16.45
N VAL A 196 -4.67 8.65 -15.69
CA VAL A 196 -5.33 9.38 -14.59
C VAL A 196 -6.04 10.60 -15.18
N GLY A 197 -7.26 10.35 -15.64
CA GLY A 197 -8.15 11.32 -16.26
C GLY A 197 -8.95 12.14 -15.25
N CYS A 198 -9.82 13.02 -15.76
CA CYS A 198 -10.57 13.98 -14.95
C CYS A 198 -11.39 13.27 -13.84
N GLN A 199 -12.08 12.20 -14.23
CA GLN A 199 -13.01 11.48 -13.37
C GLN A 199 -12.32 10.49 -12.43
N ALA A 200 -11.01 10.26 -12.54
CA ALA A 200 -10.25 9.50 -11.54
C ALA A 200 -10.23 10.24 -10.19
N CYS A 201 -10.14 11.57 -10.24
CA CYS A 201 -10.25 12.44 -9.07
C CYS A 201 -11.69 12.92 -8.86
N HIS A 202 -12.40 13.31 -9.93
CA HIS A 202 -13.70 13.98 -9.79
C HIS A 202 -14.89 13.03 -9.58
N GLY A 203 -14.72 11.73 -9.85
CA GLY A 203 -15.80 10.75 -9.87
C GLY A 203 -16.61 10.77 -11.18
N PRO A 204 -17.62 9.88 -11.32
CA PRO A 204 -18.47 9.79 -12.50
C PRO A 204 -19.13 11.13 -12.85
N GLY A 205 -18.92 11.60 -14.09
CA GLY A 205 -19.31 12.92 -14.55
C GLY A 205 -20.58 12.98 -15.41
N ARG A 206 -21.25 11.86 -15.71
CA ARG A 206 -22.39 11.85 -16.65
C ARG A 206 -23.55 12.75 -16.20
N GLU A 207 -23.99 12.65 -14.95
CA GLU A 207 -25.09 13.47 -14.44
C GLU A 207 -24.73 14.96 -14.42
N HIS A 208 -23.48 15.28 -14.08
CA HIS A 208 -22.93 16.63 -14.15
C HIS A 208 -22.96 17.15 -15.59
N ALA A 209 -22.43 16.40 -16.56
CA ALA A 209 -22.38 16.80 -17.96
C ALA A 209 -23.78 17.00 -18.56
N VAL A 210 -24.72 16.10 -18.25
CA VAL A 210 -26.12 16.21 -18.71
C VAL A 210 -26.79 17.45 -18.13
N SER A 211 -26.71 17.67 -16.81
CA SER A 211 -27.31 18.84 -16.17
C SER A 211 -26.67 20.15 -16.64
N ALA A 212 -25.34 20.18 -16.83
CA ALA A 212 -24.64 21.34 -17.36
C ALA A 212 -25.10 21.72 -18.78
N ARG A 213 -25.29 20.72 -19.67
CA ARG A 213 -25.81 20.95 -21.02
C ARG A 213 -27.24 21.46 -21.00
N GLN A 214 -28.10 20.88 -20.16
CA GLN A 214 -29.48 21.32 -20.00
C GLN A 214 -29.54 22.78 -19.52
N LEU A 215 -28.72 23.15 -18.55
CA LEU A 215 -28.62 24.52 -18.06
C LEU A 215 -28.08 25.49 -19.11
N ALA A 216 -27.10 25.07 -19.92
CA ALA A 216 -26.57 25.89 -21.00
C ALA A 216 -27.59 26.14 -22.14
N GLN A 217 -28.57 25.26 -22.30
CA GLN A 217 -29.64 25.36 -23.29
C GLN A 217 -30.92 26.02 -22.75
N ALA A 218 -31.05 26.18 -21.44
CA ALA A 218 -32.22 26.77 -20.81
C ALA A 218 -32.30 28.28 -21.10
N PRO A 219 -33.49 28.83 -21.41
CA PRO A 219 -33.68 30.27 -21.48
C PRO A 219 -33.28 30.91 -20.14
N LEU A 220 -32.50 31.98 -20.17
CA LEU A 220 -32.19 32.74 -18.97
C LEU A 220 -33.52 33.18 -18.32
N PRO A 221 -33.71 32.96 -17.00
CA PRO A 221 -34.92 33.42 -16.34
C PRO A 221 -35.05 34.93 -16.53
N ALA A 222 -36.22 35.38 -16.97
CA ALA A 222 -36.55 36.81 -17.04
C ALA A 222 -36.22 37.44 -15.69
N ALA A 223 -35.46 38.53 -15.68
CA ALA A 223 -34.92 39.14 -14.48
C ALA A 223 -35.99 39.24 -13.39
N ALA A 224 -35.82 38.48 -12.31
CA ALA A 224 -36.75 38.53 -11.18
C ALA A 224 -36.75 39.97 -10.62
N PRO A 225 -37.91 40.64 -10.47
CA PRO A 225 -37.96 42.08 -10.14
C PRO A 225 -37.46 42.44 -8.73
N ASN A 226 -37.01 41.49 -7.91
CA ASN A 226 -36.50 41.79 -6.57
C ASN A 226 -35.14 41.13 -6.32
N LYS A 227 -34.13 42.00 -6.15
CA LYS A 227 -32.77 41.66 -5.76
C LYS A 227 -32.75 41.18 -4.31
N GLN A 228 -32.86 39.86 -4.12
CA GLN A 228 -32.28 39.12 -2.99
C GLN A 228 -31.93 37.71 -3.49
N SER A 229 -30.70 37.59 -4.02
CA SER A 229 -29.93 36.35 -4.23
C SER A 229 -30.68 35.05 -4.57
N ALA A 230 -31.42 35.00 -5.70
CA ALA A 230 -31.68 33.71 -6.32
C ALA A 230 -30.35 33.20 -6.87
N ALA A 231 -29.73 32.21 -6.21
CA ALA A 231 -28.52 31.57 -6.71
C ALA A 231 -28.80 31.05 -8.12
N LEU A 232 -27.96 31.41 -9.10
CA LEU A 232 -28.06 30.87 -10.45
C LEU A 232 -28.06 29.33 -10.36
N PRO A 233 -28.90 28.63 -11.16
CA PRO A 233 -28.89 27.18 -11.19
C PRO A 233 -27.47 26.67 -11.48
N ARG A 234 -26.98 25.73 -10.67
CA ARG A 234 -25.68 25.08 -10.87
C ARG A 234 -25.90 23.66 -11.36
N PRO A 235 -24.99 23.13 -12.20
CA PRO A 235 -25.02 21.72 -12.56
C PRO A 235 -24.94 20.84 -11.30
N THR A 236 -25.47 19.62 -11.40
CA THR A 236 -25.29 18.60 -10.35
C THR A 236 -23.79 18.44 -10.08
N PRO A 237 -23.31 18.58 -8.83
CA PRO A 237 -21.89 18.47 -8.53
C PRO A 237 -21.40 17.04 -8.76
N THR A 238 -20.16 16.89 -9.21
CA THR A 238 -19.51 15.56 -9.22
C THR A 238 -19.20 15.13 -7.78
N PRO A 239 -19.03 13.82 -7.50
CA PRO A 239 -18.81 13.32 -6.13
C PRO A 239 -17.67 14.01 -5.37
N ASN A 240 -16.57 14.36 -6.05
CA ASN A 240 -15.43 15.05 -5.44
C ASN A 240 -15.72 16.52 -5.07
N GLN A 241 -16.64 17.21 -5.76
CA GLN A 241 -16.97 18.60 -5.39
C GLN A 241 -17.65 18.72 -4.02
N ALA A 242 -18.08 17.61 -3.42
CA ALA A 242 -18.56 17.56 -2.03
C ALA A 242 -17.41 17.58 -1.00
N LEU A 243 -16.14 17.45 -1.40
CA LEU A 243 -15.01 17.46 -0.47
C LEU A 243 -14.73 18.88 0.04
N GLY A 244 -15.33 19.21 1.18
CA GLY A 244 -15.26 20.56 1.77
C GLY A 244 -14.06 20.82 2.70
N LYS A 245 -13.35 19.79 3.20
CA LYS A 245 -12.26 19.93 4.17
C LYS A 245 -10.90 19.53 3.58
N ALA A 246 -9.83 20.17 4.04
CA ALA A 246 -8.45 19.88 3.65
C ALA A 246 -8.11 18.39 3.71
N HIS A 247 -8.47 17.70 4.81
CA HIS A 247 -8.21 16.27 4.96
C HIS A 247 -8.97 15.41 3.95
N ALA A 248 -10.20 15.78 3.63
CA ALA A 248 -10.99 15.05 2.63
C ALA A 248 -10.34 15.17 1.24
N GLN A 249 -9.79 16.34 0.91
CA GLN A 249 -8.99 16.50 -0.30
C GLN A 249 -7.69 15.65 -0.28
N VAL A 250 -7.00 15.59 0.85
CA VAL A 250 -5.82 14.73 1.01
C VAL A 250 -6.18 13.26 0.79
N ASP A 251 -7.32 12.80 1.33
CA ASP A 251 -7.83 11.44 1.14
C ASP A 251 -8.05 11.11 -0.34
N GLN A 252 -8.55 12.06 -1.14
CA GLN A 252 -8.72 11.88 -2.58
C GLN A 252 -7.38 11.66 -3.30
N CYS A 253 -6.31 12.35 -2.90
CA CYS A 253 -4.96 12.10 -3.42
C CYS A 253 -4.39 10.77 -2.89
N ALA A 254 -4.67 10.43 -1.63
CA ALA A 254 -4.19 9.23 -0.96
C ALA A 254 -4.75 7.93 -1.57
N ALA A 255 -5.85 8.02 -2.34
CA ALA A 255 -6.31 6.92 -3.18
C ALA A 255 -5.22 6.38 -4.12
N CYS A 256 -4.21 7.17 -4.49
CA CYS A 256 -3.06 6.68 -5.26
C CYS A 256 -1.71 6.93 -4.55
N HIS A 257 -1.57 8.07 -3.88
CA HIS A 257 -0.36 8.51 -3.21
C HIS A 257 -0.19 7.93 -1.79
N SER A 258 -0.53 6.66 -1.61
CA SER A 258 -0.35 5.93 -0.37
C SER A 258 0.00 4.48 -0.63
N ARG A 259 0.77 3.88 0.29
CA ARG A 259 0.85 2.42 0.38
C ARG A 259 -0.39 1.93 1.13
N ARG A 260 -1.20 1.09 0.49
CA ARG A 260 -2.55 0.74 0.98
C ARG A 260 -3.05 -0.61 0.48
N THR A 261 -4.02 -1.16 1.20
CA THR A 261 -4.83 -2.32 0.79
C THR A 261 -6.21 -1.85 0.30
N ARG A 262 -6.73 -2.45 -0.77
CA ARG A 262 -8.09 -2.18 -1.30
C ARG A 262 -9.17 -2.93 -0.53
N LEU A 263 -10.32 -2.29 -0.33
CA LEU A 263 -11.52 -2.84 0.33
C LEU A 263 -12.72 -3.06 -0.62
N LEU A 264 -12.66 -2.54 -1.84
CA LEU A 264 -13.76 -2.57 -2.81
C LEU A 264 -13.23 -2.85 -4.21
N GLU A 265 -13.92 -3.69 -4.98
CA GLU A 265 -13.55 -3.96 -6.38
C GLU A 265 -13.68 -2.71 -7.27
N THR A 266 -14.73 -1.92 -7.04
CA THR A 266 -14.93 -0.62 -7.66
C THR A 266 -15.01 0.42 -6.56
N THR A 267 -14.03 1.32 -6.55
CA THR A 267 -13.90 2.35 -5.52
C THR A 267 -14.85 3.50 -5.78
N VAL A 268 -15.18 4.23 -4.73
CA VAL A 268 -16.12 5.35 -4.76
C VAL A 268 -15.35 6.65 -4.55
N PRO A 269 -15.03 7.40 -5.61
CA PRO A 269 -14.39 8.71 -5.49
C PRO A 269 -15.20 9.66 -4.59
N GLY A 270 -14.52 10.46 -3.78
CA GLY A 270 -15.14 11.34 -2.79
C GLY A 270 -15.65 10.66 -1.51
N ALA A 271 -15.64 9.33 -1.40
CA ALA A 271 -15.91 8.64 -0.14
C ALA A 271 -14.69 8.72 0.81
N PRO A 272 -14.89 8.57 2.14
CA PRO A 272 -13.78 8.49 3.10
C PRO A 272 -12.72 7.48 2.67
N LEU A 273 -11.43 7.79 2.88
CA LEU A 273 -10.35 6.90 2.43
C LEU A 273 -10.50 5.48 2.99
N LEU A 274 -10.86 5.38 4.28
CA LEU A 274 -11.04 4.11 4.99
C LEU A 274 -12.32 3.33 4.63
N ASP A 275 -13.15 3.86 3.73
CA ASP A 275 -14.24 3.09 3.09
C ASP A 275 -13.78 2.35 1.84
N ASN A 276 -12.76 2.87 1.15
CA ASN A 276 -12.20 2.28 -0.05
C ASN A 276 -10.92 1.48 0.24
N TYR A 277 -10.13 1.88 1.24
CA TYR A 277 -8.76 1.43 1.43
C TYR A 277 -8.31 1.38 2.90
N VAL A 278 -7.31 0.57 3.22
CA VAL A 278 -6.57 0.65 4.50
C VAL A 278 -5.13 1.02 4.22
N PRO A 279 -4.70 2.28 4.46
CA PRO A 279 -3.31 2.68 4.35
C PRO A 279 -2.42 2.02 5.40
N ASP A 280 -1.14 1.87 5.08
CA ASP A 280 -0.14 1.38 6.03
C ASP A 280 0.21 2.43 7.09
N ASN A 281 0.26 1.98 8.35
CA ASN A 281 0.80 2.72 9.50
C ASN A 281 2.35 2.65 9.52
N LEU A 282 2.98 3.15 10.60
CA LEU A 282 4.44 3.27 10.73
C LEU A 282 5.15 1.94 11.06
N ARG A 283 4.92 0.93 10.22
CA ARG A 283 5.49 -0.42 10.34
C ARG A 283 7.01 -0.41 10.17
N ALA A 284 7.71 -1.34 10.84
CA ALA A 284 9.17 -1.30 10.99
C ALA A 284 9.95 -1.53 9.68
N GLU A 285 9.37 -2.28 8.76
CA GLU A 285 9.87 -2.59 7.42
C GLU A 285 9.58 -1.47 6.40
N LEU A 286 8.78 -0.48 6.77
CA LEU A 286 8.37 0.63 5.90
C LEU A 286 8.91 1.98 6.36
N TYR A 287 9.09 2.15 7.68
CA TYR A 287 9.51 3.40 8.30
C TYR A 287 10.60 3.18 9.34
N HIS A 288 11.56 4.12 9.37
CA HIS A 288 12.43 4.32 10.53
C HIS A 288 11.58 4.61 11.78
N ALA A 289 12.15 4.39 12.97
CA ALA A 289 11.39 4.50 14.21
C ALA A 289 10.81 5.91 14.42
N ASP A 290 11.48 6.97 13.96
CA ASP A 290 10.98 8.34 14.01
C ASP A 290 10.01 8.71 12.86
N GLY A 291 9.60 7.72 12.06
CA GLY A 291 8.60 7.87 11.01
C GLY A 291 9.12 8.39 9.67
N GLN A 292 10.44 8.53 9.51
CA GLN A 292 11.05 8.76 8.18
C GLN A 292 10.87 7.53 7.29
N GLN A 293 10.75 7.75 5.98
CA GLN A 293 10.58 6.67 5.01
C GLN A 293 11.81 5.75 4.97
N LEU A 294 11.60 4.44 5.11
CA LEU A 294 12.62 3.40 4.93
C LEU A 294 12.44 2.73 3.55
N ALA A 295 11.21 2.31 3.25
CA ALA A 295 10.81 1.73 1.98
C ALA A 295 9.84 2.66 1.22
N GLU A 296 9.39 2.24 0.04
CA GLU A 296 8.46 3.04 -0.76
C GLU A 296 7.07 3.04 -0.10
N VAL A 297 6.70 4.21 0.44
CA VAL A 297 5.45 4.47 1.17
C VAL A 297 4.62 5.62 0.60
N PHE A 298 5.09 6.20 -0.51
CA PHE A 298 4.51 7.40 -1.14
C PHE A 298 4.46 8.58 -0.16
N GLU A 299 3.50 9.50 -0.32
CA GLU A 299 3.48 10.78 0.39
C GLU A 299 2.52 10.80 1.58
N TYR A 300 1.39 10.09 1.51
CA TYR A 300 0.29 10.22 2.48
C TYR A 300 0.68 9.91 3.93
N GLY A 301 1.34 8.77 4.17
CA GLY A 301 1.72 8.35 5.52
C GLY A 301 2.72 9.31 6.16
N SER A 302 3.66 9.84 5.37
CA SER A 302 4.55 10.92 5.80
C SER A 302 3.78 12.21 6.08
N PHE A 303 2.90 12.65 5.17
CA PHE A 303 2.17 13.91 5.33
C PHE A 303 1.23 13.90 6.54
N ARG A 304 0.56 12.77 6.83
CA ARG A 304 -0.29 12.62 8.03
C ARG A 304 0.46 12.82 9.35
N GLN A 305 1.76 12.58 9.38
CA GLN A 305 2.60 12.84 10.56
C GLN A 305 2.95 14.33 10.72
N SER A 306 2.82 15.12 9.66
CA SER A 306 3.28 16.51 9.63
C SER A 306 2.39 17.43 10.46
N ARG A 307 2.98 18.50 11.00
CA ARG A 307 2.22 19.59 11.64
C ARG A 307 1.31 20.32 10.64
N MET A 308 1.68 20.31 9.36
CA MET A 308 0.91 20.93 8.28
C MET A 308 -0.44 20.22 8.08
N TYR A 309 -0.44 18.88 8.03
CA TYR A 309 -1.68 18.11 7.98
C TYR A 309 -2.56 18.41 9.20
N GLN A 310 -1.98 18.42 10.41
CA GLN A 310 -2.74 18.74 11.63
C GLN A 310 -3.31 20.17 11.63
N ALA A 311 -2.65 21.10 10.96
CA ALA A 311 -3.10 22.49 10.81
C ALA A 311 -4.11 22.72 9.67
N GLY A 312 -4.49 21.66 8.93
CA GLY A 312 -5.46 21.77 7.83
C GLY A 312 -4.85 22.26 6.51
N VAL A 313 -3.56 22.05 6.29
CA VAL A 313 -2.94 22.19 4.95
C VAL A 313 -3.27 20.97 4.11
N ALA A 314 -3.65 21.18 2.85
CA ALA A 314 -3.93 20.12 1.90
C ALA A 314 -2.86 20.01 0.80
N CYS A 315 -2.89 18.92 0.04
CA CYS A 315 -1.97 18.73 -1.10
C CYS A 315 -2.05 19.91 -2.10
N THR A 316 -3.25 20.46 -2.30
CA THR A 316 -3.45 21.55 -3.27
C THR A 316 -3.06 22.94 -2.79
N ASP A 317 -2.65 23.10 -1.52
CA ASP A 317 -1.98 24.32 -1.08
C ASP A 317 -0.56 24.40 -1.68
N CYS A 318 0.07 23.26 -1.95
CA CYS A 318 1.42 23.18 -2.50
C CYS A 318 1.45 22.79 -4.00
N HIS A 319 0.51 21.94 -4.44
CA HIS A 319 0.45 21.43 -5.80
C HIS A 319 -0.72 22.02 -6.58
N GLU A 320 -0.50 22.31 -7.86
CA GLU A 320 -1.59 22.49 -8.81
C GLU A 320 -2.08 21.08 -9.22
N PRO A 321 -3.35 20.72 -8.93
CA PRO A 321 -3.83 19.33 -9.05
C PRO A 321 -4.02 18.81 -10.49
N HIS A 322 -4.20 19.68 -11.48
CA HIS A 322 -4.41 19.29 -12.88
C HIS A 322 -3.08 19.03 -13.58
N GLY A 323 -2.06 19.87 -13.37
CA GLY A 323 -0.72 19.72 -13.94
C GLY A 323 0.26 18.91 -13.08
N GLY A 324 -0.04 18.73 -11.79
CA GLY A 324 0.82 18.02 -10.82
C GLY A 324 2.10 18.77 -10.43
N ARG A 325 2.28 20.01 -10.89
CA ARG A 325 3.43 20.86 -10.58
C ARG A 325 3.22 21.56 -9.25
N THR A 326 4.30 22.01 -8.61
CA THR A 326 4.20 22.88 -7.45
C THR A 326 3.69 24.25 -7.86
N ARG A 327 3.00 24.95 -6.94
CA ARG A 327 2.46 26.30 -7.19
C ARG A 327 3.53 27.38 -7.31
N ALA A 328 4.70 27.12 -6.76
CA ALA A 328 5.88 27.96 -6.84
C ALA A 328 7.14 27.08 -6.88
N GLU A 329 8.25 27.65 -7.37
CA GLU A 329 9.54 26.98 -7.49
C GLU A 329 10.44 27.27 -6.28
N GLY A 330 11.30 26.29 -5.94
CA GLY A 330 12.27 26.42 -4.84
C GLY A 330 11.63 26.84 -3.50
N ASN A 331 12.35 27.69 -2.77
CA ASN A 331 11.92 28.19 -1.46
C ASN A 331 10.64 29.02 -1.49
N ALA A 332 10.28 29.61 -2.63
CA ALA A 332 9.06 30.42 -2.79
C ALA A 332 7.78 29.63 -2.40
N LEU A 333 7.79 28.31 -2.62
CA LEU A 333 6.71 27.43 -2.19
C LEU A 333 6.52 27.42 -0.66
N CYS A 334 7.63 27.37 0.08
CA CYS A 334 7.60 27.30 1.54
C CYS A 334 7.31 28.68 2.15
N VAL A 335 7.94 29.73 1.63
CA VAL A 335 7.79 31.09 2.16
C VAL A 335 6.48 31.77 1.77
N ALA A 336 5.65 31.14 0.92
CA ALA A 336 4.26 31.55 0.74
C ALA A 336 3.51 31.62 2.09
N CYS A 337 3.84 30.73 3.03
CA CYS A 337 3.31 30.73 4.40
C CYS A 337 4.39 31.05 5.45
N HIS A 338 5.63 30.61 5.24
CA HIS A 338 6.71 30.78 6.22
C HIS A 338 7.53 32.05 5.94
N ASN A 339 6.98 33.20 6.29
CA ASN A 339 7.60 34.51 6.07
C ASN A 339 7.42 35.46 7.28
N GLU A 340 7.77 36.74 7.10
CA GLU A 340 7.72 37.77 8.14
C GLU A 340 6.31 38.29 8.44
N ALA A 341 5.35 38.08 7.54
CA ALA A 341 3.95 38.49 7.69
C ALA A 341 2.99 37.33 7.32
N PRO A 342 3.04 36.21 8.06
CA PRO A 342 2.26 35.02 7.71
C PRO A 342 0.76 35.24 7.98
N ASP A 343 -0.10 34.55 7.22
CA ASP A 343 -1.54 34.50 7.50
C ASP A 343 -1.83 33.70 8.78
N LYS A 344 -1.82 34.40 9.90
CA LYS A 344 -2.16 33.84 11.22
C LYS A 344 -3.66 33.66 11.42
N ALA A 345 -4.51 34.21 10.54
CA ALA A 345 -5.95 33.95 10.61
C ALA A 345 -6.24 32.52 10.16
N ARG A 346 -5.61 32.07 9.07
CA ARG A 346 -5.69 30.68 8.63
C ARG A 346 -4.82 29.74 9.46
N PHE A 347 -3.60 30.14 9.83
CA PHE A 347 -2.66 29.29 10.56
C PHE A 347 -2.09 29.99 11.81
N PRO A 348 -2.82 29.97 12.95
CA PRO A 348 -2.42 30.69 14.17
C PRO A 348 -1.05 30.30 14.74
N GLY A 349 -0.57 29.09 14.45
CA GLY A 349 0.71 28.57 14.91
C GLY A 349 1.94 29.09 14.16
N LEU A 350 1.79 29.86 13.08
CA LEU A 350 2.91 30.39 12.30
C LEU A 350 3.67 31.48 13.07
N LYS A 351 5.00 31.42 12.98
CA LYS A 351 5.89 32.44 13.54
C LYS A 351 6.37 33.35 12.41
N ALA A 352 6.28 34.66 12.62
CA ALA A 352 6.76 35.68 11.69
C ALA A 352 8.29 35.76 11.73
N LYS A 353 8.97 35.28 10.69
CA LYS A 353 10.45 35.32 10.56
C LYS A 353 10.88 35.26 9.07
N PRO A 354 12.06 35.78 8.72
CA PRO A 354 12.65 35.55 7.41
C PRO A 354 13.28 34.14 7.38
N TYR A 355 12.52 33.15 6.91
CA TYR A 355 12.99 31.75 6.86
C TYR A 355 13.89 31.44 5.66
N ASP A 356 13.69 32.08 4.52
CA ASP A 356 14.58 31.96 3.36
C ASP A 356 15.71 32.99 3.47
N SER A 357 16.64 32.70 4.37
CA SER A 357 17.75 33.59 4.70
C SER A 357 18.97 32.79 5.19
N PRO A 358 20.21 33.26 4.92
CA PRO A 358 21.42 32.68 5.47
C PRO A 358 21.44 32.61 7.01
N GLN A 359 20.66 33.45 7.70
CA GLN A 359 20.51 33.41 9.16
C GLN A 359 19.61 32.27 9.64
N HIS A 360 18.86 31.63 8.73
CA HIS A 360 18.05 30.45 9.04
C HIS A 360 18.66 29.15 8.51
N HIS A 361 19.07 29.13 7.23
CA HIS A 361 19.61 27.91 6.62
C HIS A 361 21.13 27.78 6.77
N PHE A 362 21.88 28.85 7.07
CA PHE A 362 23.34 28.85 7.27
C PHE A 362 24.18 28.36 6.09
N HIS A 363 23.62 28.46 4.90
CA HIS A 363 24.30 28.12 3.66
C HIS A 363 24.43 29.36 2.78
N THR A 364 25.33 29.33 1.81
CA THR A 364 25.35 30.36 0.76
C THR A 364 24.06 30.27 -0.06
N PRO A 365 23.35 31.39 -0.30
CA PRO A 365 22.17 31.40 -1.16
C PRO A 365 22.44 30.79 -2.55
N GLY A 366 21.47 30.05 -3.08
CA GLY A 366 21.55 29.39 -4.39
C GLY A 366 22.37 28.09 -4.39
N LYS A 367 22.77 27.58 -3.21
CA LYS A 367 23.39 26.25 -3.08
C LYS A 367 22.35 25.22 -2.63
N PRO A 368 22.53 23.92 -2.89
CA PRO A 368 21.56 22.90 -2.48
C PRO A 368 21.16 22.95 -0.99
N GLY A 369 22.10 23.32 -0.10
CA GLY A 369 21.84 23.47 1.33
C GLY A 369 21.01 24.70 1.73
N SER A 370 20.81 25.69 0.83
CA SER A 370 19.90 26.81 1.08
C SER A 370 18.43 26.49 0.76
N GLU A 371 18.14 25.37 0.08
CA GLU A 371 16.77 24.98 -0.24
C GLU A 371 16.07 24.36 0.99
N CYS A 372 14.88 24.86 1.34
CA CYS A 372 14.08 24.37 2.46
C CYS A 372 13.86 22.85 2.37
N VAL A 373 13.55 22.37 1.16
CA VAL A 373 13.25 20.96 0.91
C VAL A 373 14.46 20.04 1.10
N SER A 374 15.69 20.55 1.01
CA SER A 374 16.89 19.73 1.24
C SER A 374 17.01 19.25 2.68
N CYS A 375 16.57 20.08 3.64
CA CYS A 375 16.63 19.76 5.07
C CYS A 375 15.30 19.23 5.61
N HIS A 376 14.18 19.82 5.19
CA HIS A 376 12.86 19.52 5.75
C HIS A 376 12.14 18.38 5.02
N MET A 377 12.53 18.07 3.78
CA MET A 377 11.92 17.04 2.94
C MET A 377 13.01 16.20 2.23
N PRO A 378 13.88 15.51 3.01
CA PRO A 378 14.99 14.75 2.44
C PRO A 378 14.47 13.71 1.44
N SER A 379 15.26 13.48 0.39
CA SER A 379 14.88 12.57 -0.69
C SER A 379 15.53 11.21 -0.55
N ARG A 380 14.81 10.16 -0.98
CA ARG A 380 15.35 8.82 -1.20
C ARG A 380 15.01 8.34 -2.59
N ASN A 381 15.91 7.58 -3.21
CA ASN A 381 15.64 6.97 -4.51
C ASN A 381 14.85 5.68 -4.31
N TYR A 382 13.72 5.60 -4.98
CA TYR A 382 12.94 4.37 -5.17
C TYR A 382 13.02 3.98 -6.65
N MET A 383 12.68 2.73 -6.97
CA MET A 383 12.77 2.25 -8.36
C MET A 383 14.15 2.53 -8.98
N VAL A 384 15.21 2.42 -8.16
CA VAL A 384 16.62 2.74 -8.44
C VAL A 384 16.92 4.23 -8.70
N VAL A 385 16.17 4.90 -9.59
CA VAL A 385 16.49 6.25 -10.10
C VAL A 385 15.44 7.31 -9.80
N HIS A 386 14.35 6.94 -9.12
CA HIS A 386 13.25 7.86 -8.83
C HIS A 386 13.37 8.47 -7.43
N ALA A 387 14.00 9.64 -7.37
CA ALA A 387 14.05 10.45 -6.15
C ALA A 387 12.64 10.88 -5.72
N ARG A 388 12.25 10.57 -4.49
CA ARG A 388 11.01 11.03 -3.84
C ARG A 388 11.32 11.66 -2.50
N ARG A 389 10.59 12.72 -2.17
CA ARG A 389 10.79 13.52 -0.95
C ARG A 389 9.87 13.06 0.18
N ASP A 390 10.40 13.01 1.40
CA ASP A 390 9.58 12.77 2.58
C ASP A 390 8.65 13.98 2.85
N HIS A 391 7.35 13.72 2.95
CA HIS A 391 6.31 14.74 3.14
C HIS A 391 5.93 15.00 4.60
N ALA A 392 6.67 14.47 5.58
CA ALA A 392 6.45 14.80 6.97
C ALA A 392 6.92 16.23 7.32
N ILE A 393 7.73 16.85 6.44
CA ILE A 393 8.17 18.26 6.48
C ILE A 393 8.70 18.62 7.88
N ARG A 394 9.75 17.89 8.28
CA ARG A 394 10.21 17.81 9.68
C ARG A 394 11.24 18.87 9.97
N ILE A 395 11.31 19.32 11.23
CA ILE A 395 12.50 20.03 11.71
C ILE A 395 13.63 19.00 11.80
N PRO A 396 14.83 19.24 11.22
CA PRO A 396 15.96 18.31 11.31
C PRO A 396 16.31 17.97 12.76
N ARG A 397 16.43 16.66 13.06
CA ARG A 397 16.75 16.12 14.39
C ARG A 397 17.94 15.14 14.34
N PRO A 398 19.16 15.59 13.98
CA PRO A 398 20.35 14.74 14.00
C PRO A 398 20.69 14.19 15.40
N ASP A 399 20.12 14.75 16.47
CA ASP A 399 20.19 14.15 17.80
C ASP A 399 19.45 12.81 17.90
N LEU A 400 18.39 12.58 17.11
CA LEU A 400 17.73 11.27 17.03
C LEU A 400 18.60 10.22 16.36
N THR A 401 19.46 10.60 15.42
CA THR A 401 20.44 9.65 14.84
C THR A 401 21.35 9.05 15.92
N GLN A 402 21.79 9.86 16.88
CA GLN A 402 22.61 9.38 17.99
C GLN A 402 21.83 8.49 18.96
N ARG A 403 20.56 8.81 19.21
CA ARG A 403 19.76 8.08 20.21
C ARG A 403 19.17 6.78 19.68
N ILE A 404 18.76 6.74 18.41
CA ILE A 404 17.98 5.63 17.84
C ILE A 404 18.41 5.21 16.43
N GLY A 405 19.51 5.74 15.89
CA GLY A 405 20.07 5.30 14.61
C GLY A 405 19.26 5.69 13.36
N THR A 406 18.30 6.60 13.47
CA THR A 406 17.53 7.10 12.30
C THR A 406 18.39 8.03 11.42
N PRO A 407 18.21 8.09 10.08
CA PRO A 407 18.94 9.04 9.23
C PRO A 407 18.66 10.51 9.58
N ASN A 408 19.52 11.42 9.10
CA ASN A 408 19.28 12.86 9.15
C ASN A 408 19.75 13.54 7.87
N ALA A 409 19.07 14.64 7.51
CA ALA A 409 19.33 15.36 6.27
C ALA A 409 20.72 16.02 6.20
N CYS A 410 21.38 16.28 7.34
CA CYS A 410 22.68 16.93 7.35
C CYS A 410 23.78 16.00 6.80
N GLN A 411 23.76 14.72 7.18
CA GLN A 411 24.77 13.74 6.78
C GLN A 411 24.62 13.28 5.32
N ASP A 412 23.49 13.57 4.65
CA ASP A 412 23.33 13.34 3.21
C ASP A 412 24.29 14.24 2.38
N CYS A 413 24.71 15.40 2.90
CA CYS A 413 25.71 16.29 2.29
C CYS A 413 27.04 16.32 3.04
N HIS A 414 27.01 16.14 4.37
CA HIS A 414 28.18 16.17 5.26
C HIS A 414 28.55 14.77 5.72
N ALA A 415 28.81 13.87 4.78
CA ALA A 415 29.11 12.46 5.07
C ALA A 415 30.37 12.25 5.92
N ASP A 416 31.28 13.22 5.94
CA ASP A 416 32.53 13.25 6.71
C ASP A 416 32.36 13.85 8.13
N ARG A 417 31.12 14.12 8.55
CA ARG A 417 30.79 14.67 9.87
C ARG A 417 29.84 13.76 10.63
N SER A 418 29.97 13.77 11.95
CA SER A 418 29.10 12.98 12.83
C SER A 418 27.74 13.65 13.05
N ALA A 419 26.74 12.85 13.43
CA ALA A 419 25.44 13.37 13.85
C ALA A 419 25.55 14.29 15.09
N ALA A 420 26.54 14.05 15.96
CA ALA A 420 26.85 14.94 17.10
C ALA A 420 27.31 16.33 16.64
N TRP A 421 28.16 16.39 15.60
CA TRP A 421 28.55 17.66 15.00
C TRP A 421 27.34 18.42 14.44
N ALA A 422 26.44 17.73 13.73
CA ALA A 422 25.25 18.34 13.15
C ALA A 422 24.28 18.84 14.24
N ALA A 423 24.03 18.04 15.28
CA ALA A 423 23.22 18.45 16.42
C ALA A 423 23.81 19.67 17.14
N ALA A 424 25.13 19.69 17.38
CA ALA A 424 25.81 20.83 17.97
C ALA A 424 25.74 22.08 17.07
N ALA A 425 25.80 21.92 15.75
CA ALA A 425 25.64 23.04 14.81
C ALA A 425 24.26 23.68 14.91
N ILE A 426 23.19 22.88 14.95
CA ILE A 426 21.82 23.38 15.16
C ILE A 426 21.71 24.14 16.48
N VAL A 427 22.27 23.59 17.57
CA VAL A 427 22.25 24.26 18.89
C VAL A 427 23.02 25.57 18.87
N ARG A 428 24.22 25.62 18.27
CA ARG A 428 25.01 26.86 18.17
C ARG A 428 24.25 27.97 17.43
N GLN A 429 23.52 27.61 16.38
CA GLN A 429 22.90 28.59 15.50
C GLN A 429 21.46 28.99 15.89
N HIS A 430 20.68 28.05 16.44
CA HIS A 430 19.28 28.27 16.80
C HIS A 430 19.02 28.29 18.31
N GLY A 431 20.05 28.05 19.12
CA GLY A 431 19.94 27.86 20.56
C GLY A 431 19.49 26.46 20.95
N SER A 432 19.68 26.14 22.23
CA SER A 432 19.20 24.89 22.82
C SER A 432 17.67 24.85 22.84
N ARG A 433 17.11 23.66 22.58
CA ARG A 433 15.67 23.41 22.70
C ARG A 433 15.46 22.30 23.70
N THR A 434 14.63 22.53 24.70
CA THR A 434 14.09 21.44 25.51
C THR A 434 13.16 20.62 24.62
N THR A 435 13.57 19.41 24.27
CA THR A 435 12.73 18.48 23.52
C THR A 435 12.23 17.43 24.47
N SER A 436 10.91 17.27 24.56
CA SER A 436 10.33 16.06 25.11
C SER A 436 10.83 14.84 24.32
N GLU A 437 10.71 13.66 24.93
CA GLU A 437 10.90 12.40 24.25
C GLU A 437 10.13 12.39 22.92
N HIS A 438 10.83 12.04 21.83
CA HIS A 438 10.19 11.88 20.53
C HIS A 438 9.50 10.51 20.48
N TYR A 439 8.34 10.39 19.81
CA TYR A 439 7.66 9.09 19.66
C TYR A 439 8.57 8.02 19.04
N GLY A 440 9.52 8.42 18.20
CA GLY A 440 10.49 7.51 17.62
C GLY A 440 11.42 6.84 18.62
N GLU A 441 11.67 7.46 19.77
CA GLU A 441 12.42 6.86 20.88
C GLU A 441 11.59 5.78 21.59
N VAL A 442 10.26 5.97 21.66
CA VAL A 442 9.32 4.94 22.15
C VAL A 442 9.27 3.76 21.19
N PHE A 443 9.13 4.02 19.87
CA PHE A 443 9.11 2.96 18.87
C PHE A 443 10.42 2.20 18.76
N ALA A 444 11.57 2.89 18.83
CA ALA A 444 12.87 2.23 18.83
C ALA A 444 13.03 1.30 20.05
N ALA A 445 12.63 1.77 21.24
CA ALA A 445 12.66 0.96 22.45
C ALA A 445 11.75 -0.27 22.35
N ALA A 446 10.53 -0.10 21.85
CA ALA A 446 9.58 -1.20 21.64
C ALA A 446 10.09 -2.24 20.64
N ARG A 447 10.59 -1.79 19.48
CA ARG A 447 11.19 -2.65 18.45
C ARG A 447 12.43 -3.38 18.95
N GLY A 448 13.20 -2.74 19.84
CA GLY A 448 14.35 -3.33 20.51
C GLY A 448 14.01 -4.24 21.69
N GLY A 449 12.73 -4.42 22.04
CA GLY A 449 12.31 -5.24 23.18
C GLY A 449 12.73 -4.69 24.54
N GLN A 450 12.91 -3.37 24.67
CA GLN A 450 13.33 -2.77 25.94
C GLN A 450 12.21 -2.85 26.99
N PRO A 451 12.52 -3.17 28.26
CA PRO A 451 11.55 -3.16 29.36
C PRO A 451 10.83 -1.82 29.50
N GLY A 452 9.54 -1.84 29.87
CA GLY A 452 8.71 -0.64 30.04
C GLY A 452 8.22 0.03 28.76
N SER A 453 8.49 -0.58 27.58
CA SER A 453 7.99 -0.08 26.30
C SER A 453 6.47 -0.10 26.19
N ASP A 454 5.81 -1.07 26.82
CA ASP A 454 4.36 -1.21 26.90
C ASP A 454 3.70 0.02 27.56
N ALA A 455 4.19 0.45 28.72
CA ALA A 455 3.69 1.63 29.43
C ALA A 455 3.92 2.92 28.62
N ARG A 456 5.08 3.06 27.97
CA ARG A 456 5.39 4.21 27.12
C ARG A 456 4.53 4.25 25.86
N LEU A 457 4.26 3.10 25.25
CA LEU A 457 3.32 2.99 24.12
C LEU A 457 1.89 3.33 24.55
N ALA A 458 1.42 2.84 25.70
CA ALA A 458 0.11 3.18 26.24
C ALA A 458 -0.06 4.70 26.45
N ALA A 459 0.94 5.35 27.08
CA ALA A 459 0.94 6.80 27.23
C ALA A 459 0.95 7.55 25.89
N LEU A 460 1.68 7.03 24.89
CA LEU A 460 1.71 7.60 23.54
C LEU A 460 0.35 7.51 22.83
N ILE A 461 -0.42 6.44 23.07
CA ILE A 461 -1.77 6.26 22.51
C ILE A 461 -2.75 7.29 23.07
N GLU A 462 -2.60 7.68 24.33
CA GLU A 462 -3.48 8.65 25.00
C GLU A 462 -3.10 10.11 24.73
N ASP A 463 -1.88 10.38 24.23
CA ASP A 463 -1.42 11.73 23.90
C ASP A 463 -2.05 12.25 22.60
N GLU A 464 -3.22 12.90 22.69
CA GLU A 464 -3.93 13.50 21.55
C GLU A 464 -3.15 14.60 20.82
N ARG A 465 -2.03 15.09 21.38
CA ARG A 465 -1.12 16.01 20.68
C ARG A 465 -0.30 15.31 19.59
N GLN A 466 -0.25 13.97 19.60
CA GLN A 466 0.45 13.18 18.61
C GLN A 466 -0.46 12.88 17.41
N PRO A 467 0.09 12.83 16.19
CA PRO A 467 -0.68 12.47 15.00
C PRO A 467 -1.39 11.12 15.15
N ALA A 468 -2.63 11.02 14.66
CA ALA A 468 -3.42 9.79 14.71
C ALA A 468 -2.69 8.56 14.12
N ILE A 469 -1.90 8.72 13.05
CA ILE A 469 -1.08 7.63 12.48
C ILE A 469 0.00 7.13 13.46
N VAL A 470 0.59 8.02 14.26
CA VAL A 470 1.54 7.64 15.32
C VAL A 470 0.82 6.86 16.41
N ARG A 471 -0.34 7.35 16.87
CA ARG A 471 -1.16 6.68 17.89
C ARG A 471 -1.65 5.31 17.43
N ALA A 472 -2.12 5.19 16.19
CA ALA A 472 -2.49 3.91 15.57
C ALA A 472 -1.31 2.93 15.48
N SER A 473 -0.12 3.41 15.10
CA SER A 473 1.11 2.61 15.07
C SER A 473 1.57 2.17 16.47
N ALA A 474 1.29 2.98 17.49
CA ALA A 474 1.57 2.63 18.88
C ALA A 474 0.63 1.52 19.38
N ILE A 475 -0.65 1.53 18.98
CA ILE A 475 -1.60 0.45 19.27
C ILE A 475 -1.12 -0.87 18.68
N GLU A 476 -0.69 -0.87 17.42
CA GLU A 476 -0.18 -2.07 16.74
C GLU A 476 1.05 -2.65 17.46
N GLN A 477 2.00 -1.79 17.82
CA GLN A 477 3.20 -2.21 18.55
C GLN A 477 2.89 -2.69 19.96
N LEU A 478 1.97 -2.03 20.68
CA LEU A 478 1.55 -2.47 22.02
C LEU A 478 0.90 -3.85 21.96
N ALA A 479 0.02 -4.08 20.97
CA ALA A 479 -0.62 -5.36 20.76
C ALA A 479 0.40 -6.46 20.41
N ALA A 480 1.43 -6.14 19.61
CA ALA A 480 2.53 -7.07 19.30
C ALA A 480 3.34 -7.47 20.54
N LEU A 481 3.41 -6.61 21.55
CA LEU A 481 4.00 -6.91 22.87
C LEU A 481 3.02 -7.64 23.82
N GLY A 482 1.79 -7.92 23.38
CA GLY A 482 0.73 -8.52 24.19
C GLY A 482 0.01 -7.54 25.13
N GLY A 483 0.29 -6.24 25.02
CA GLY A 483 -0.38 -5.20 25.78
C GLY A 483 -1.80 -4.93 25.29
N VAL A 484 -2.60 -4.28 26.14
CA VAL A 484 -3.99 -3.92 25.85
C VAL A 484 -4.06 -2.42 25.56
N PRO A 485 -4.56 -1.99 24.39
CA PRO A 485 -4.71 -0.57 24.13
C PRO A 485 -5.82 0.02 25.02
N PRO A 486 -5.70 1.30 25.42
CA PRO A 486 -6.73 2.01 26.18
C PRO A 486 -8.12 1.90 25.50
N PRO A 487 -9.20 1.58 26.23
CA PRO A 487 -10.55 1.49 25.64
C PRO A 487 -11.02 2.76 24.92
N ALA A 488 -10.52 3.93 25.33
CA ALA A 488 -10.82 5.21 24.68
C ALA A 488 -10.41 5.23 23.19
N ALA A 489 -9.41 4.44 22.79
CA ALA A 489 -8.99 4.34 21.38
C ALA A 489 -10.09 3.76 20.47
N LEU A 490 -11.06 3.01 21.01
CA LEU A 490 -12.20 2.48 20.23
C LEU A 490 -13.20 3.59 19.84
N ILE A 491 -13.19 4.74 20.50
CA ILE A 491 -14.11 5.86 20.23
C ILE A 491 -13.37 7.12 19.75
N ASP A 492 -12.11 6.98 19.35
CA ASP A 492 -11.28 8.08 18.87
C ASP A 492 -11.90 8.77 17.65
N ALA A 493 -11.69 10.07 17.49
CA ALA A 493 -12.22 10.81 16.35
C ALA A 493 -11.67 10.30 15.01
N ASP A 494 -10.42 9.84 14.97
CA ASP A 494 -9.77 9.37 13.77
C ASP A 494 -10.03 7.87 13.53
N PRO A 495 -10.59 7.47 12.36
CA PRO A 495 -10.91 6.09 12.10
C PRO A 495 -9.69 5.17 12.02
N ALA A 496 -8.47 5.68 11.74
CA ALA A 496 -7.27 4.85 11.74
C ALA A 496 -6.94 4.34 13.17
N VAL A 497 -7.16 5.18 14.19
CA VAL A 497 -7.00 4.80 15.60
C VAL A 497 -8.05 3.76 15.98
N ARG A 498 -9.31 3.98 15.60
CA ARG A 498 -10.40 3.01 15.86
C ARG A 498 -10.17 1.66 15.17
N THR A 499 -9.70 1.66 13.92
CA THR A 499 -9.36 0.43 13.18
C THR A 499 -8.20 -0.32 13.86
N ALA A 500 -7.11 0.36 14.22
CA ALA A 500 -5.99 -0.26 14.94
C ALA A 500 -6.43 -0.81 16.30
N ALA A 501 -7.25 -0.07 17.05
CA ALA A 501 -7.82 -0.51 18.31
C ALA A 501 -8.67 -1.77 18.13
N ALA A 502 -9.61 -1.79 17.17
CA ALA A 502 -10.44 -2.95 16.88
C ALA A 502 -9.60 -4.20 16.57
N ALA A 503 -8.52 -4.04 15.80
CA ALA A 503 -7.60 -5.14 15.47
C ALA A 503 -6.88 -5.67 16.71
N ALA A 504 -6.35 -4.78 17.57
CA ALA A 504 -5.68 -5.16 18.81
C ALA A 504 -6.63 -5.86 19.80
N TRP A 505 -7.86 -5.36 19.93
CA TRP A 505 -8.89 -6.00 20.77
C TRP A 505 -9.35 -7.36 20.22
N SER A 506 -9.20 -7.62 18.91
CA SER A 506 -9.58 -8.90 18.30
C SER A 506 -8.75 -10.10 18.80
N ALA A 507 -7.56 -9.86 19.36
CA ALA A 507 -6.72 -10.91 19.95
C ALA A 507 -7.03 -11.21 21.42
N ARG A 508 -8.02 -10.52 22.02
CA ARG A 508 -8.38 -10.65 23.44
C ARG A 508 -9.30 -11.84 23.70
N PRO A 509 -9.44 -12.30 24.96
CA PRO A 509 -10.42 -13.30 25.33
C PRO A 509 -11.85 -12.95 24.86
N ALA A 510 -12.66 -13.97 24.56
CA ALA A 510 -14.00 -13.82 24.00
C ALA A 510 -14.92 -12.91 24.83
N GLU A 511 -14.81 -12.92 26.16
CA GLU A 511 -15.59 -12.05 27.04
C GLU A 511 -15.27 -10.56 26.82
N GLU A 512 -13.99 -10.20 26.79
CA GLU A 512 -13.53 -8.83 26.54
C GLU A 512 -13.98 -8.33 25.16
N ARG A 513 -13.86 -9.19 24.13
CA ARG A 513 -14.29 -8.87 22.76
C ARG A 513 -15.78 -8.58 22.69
N ARG A 514 -16.61 -9.41 23.35
CA ARG A 514 -18.07 -9.24 23.42
C ARG A 514 -18.50 -7.97 24.12
N ALA A 515 -17.74 -7.52 25.12
CA ALA A 515 -18.05 -6.29 25.83
C ALA A 515 -17.72 -5.01 25.04
N ARG A 516 -16.79 -5.07 24.07
CA ARG A 516 -16.22 -3.87 23.44
C ARG A 516 -16.49 -3.73 21.95
N LEU A 517 -16.29 -4.80 21.17
CA LEU A 517 -16.35 -4.72 19.71
C LEU A 517 -17.75 -4.54 19.11
N PRO A 518 -18.88 -5.00 19.72
CA PRO A 518 -20.19 -4.86 19.09
C PRO A 518 -20.60 -3.43 18.73
N ALA A 519 -20.16 -2.44 19.51
CA ALA A 519 -20.45 -1.03 19.23
C ALA A 519 -19.85 -0.56 17.89
N LEU A 520 -18.69 -1.11 17.51
CA LEU A 520 -17.98 -0.76 16.28
C LEU A 520 -18.61 -1.34 15.01
N LEU A 521 -19.53 -2.30 15.14
CA LEU A 521 -20.24 -2.86 13.99
C LEU A 521 -21.18 -1.84 13.33
N ALA A 522 -21.52 -0.77 14.05
CA ALA A 522 -22.30 0.36 13.55
C ALA A 522 -21.43 1.59 13.18
N ASP A 523 -20.10 1.49 13.21
CA ASP A 523 -19.21 2.60 12.85
C ASP A 523 -19.50 3.08 11.42
N PRO A 524 -19.51 4.40 11.14
CA PRO A 524 -19.73 4.90 9.79
C PRO A 524 -18.67 4.43 8.78
N ILE A 525 -17.45 4.07 9.24
CA ILE A 525 -16.33 3.70 8.40
C ILE A 525 -16.20 2.18 8.23
N ARG A 526 -16.14 1.71 6.99
CA ARG A 526 -16.04 0.29 6.61
C ARG A 526 -14.86 -0.40 7.27
N ALA A 527 -13.65 0.18 7.19
CA ALA A 527 -12.45 -0.44 7.78
C ALA A 527 -12.62 -0.75 9.27
N VAL A 528 -13.33 0.10 10.02
CA VAL A 528 -13.64 -0.13 11.44
C VAL A 528 -14.64 -1.29 11.59
N ARG A 529 -15.75 -1.27 10.86
CA ARG A 529 -16.78 -2.31 10.91
C ARG A 529 -16.24 -3.70 10.58
N ILE A 530 -15.51 -3.84 9.46
CA ILE A 530 -15.00 -5.14 9.01
C ILE A 530 -13.95 -5.69 9.96
N THR A 531 -13.14 -4.81 10.58
CA THR A 531 -12.12 -5.21 11.56
C THR A 531 -12.78 -5.71 12.84
N ALA A 532 -13.78 -4.99 13.35
CA ALA A 532 -14.56 -5.41 14.52
C ALA A 532 -15.31 -6.73 14.28
N ALA A 533 -15.90 -6.89 13.09
CA ALA A 533 -16.63 -8.10 12.72
C ALA A 533 -15.72 -9.33 12.64
N ARG A 534 -14.52 -9.19 12.06
CA ARG A 534 -13.50 -10.24 12.06
C ARG A 534 -13.11 -10.64 13.48
N GLY A 535 -12.98 -9.68 14.39
CA GLY A 535 -12.73 -9.91 15.81
C GLY A 535 -13.87 -10.58 16.58
N LEU A 536 -15.04 -10.79 15.97
CA LEU A 536 -16.19 -11.46 16.56
C LEU A 536 -16.61 -12.72 15.76
N ALA A 537 -15.82 -13.12 14.77
CA ALA A 537 -16.21 -14.13 13.79
C ALA A 537 -16.31 -15.56 14.36
N ASP A 538 -15.49 -15.87 15.37
CA ASP A 538 -15.46 -17.17 16.07
C ASP A 538 -16.56 -17.31 17.13
N LEU A 539 -17.28 -16.23 17.44
CA LEU A 539 -18.30 -16.24 18.49
C LEU A 539 -19.65 -16.70 17.94
N ALA A 540 -20.29 -17.63 18.64
CA ALA A 540 -21.64 -18.07 18.34
C ALA A 540 -22.63 -16.89 18.47
N GLU A 541 -23.68 -16.86 17.63
CA GLU A 541 -24.63 -15.75 17.61
C GLU A 541 -25.29 -15.49 18.96
N ALA A 542 -25.58 -16.57 19.71
CA ALA A 542 -26.17 -16.50 21.04
C ALA A 542 -25.30 -15.75 22.06
N GLN A 543 -23.99 -15.67 21.81
CA GLN A 543 -23.05 -14.96 22.67
C GLN A 543 -23.03 -13.44 22.40
N LEU A 544 -23.70 -12.97 21.34
CA LEU A 544 -23.76 -11.55 20.98
C LEU A 544 -25.12 -10.93 21.30
N PRO A 545 -25.16 -9.62 21.62
CA PRO A 545 -26.42 -8.88 21.74
C PRO A 545 -27.27 -9.01 20.48
N ALA A 546 -28.59 -9.13 20.63
CA ALA A 546 -29.50 -9.33 19.50
C ALA A 546 -29.37 -8.23 18.42
N SER A 547 -29.14 -6.97 18.84
CA SER A 547 -28.92 -5.83 17.95
C SER A 547 -27.60 -5.92 17.15
N ALA A 548 -26.59 -6.62 17.66
CA ALA A 548 -25.28 -6.71 17.04
C ALA A 548 -25.20 -7.80 15.95
N ARG A 549 -26.04 -8.84 16.03
CA ARG A 549 -26.03 -9.99 15.11
C ARG A 549 -26.17 -9.59 13.63
N PRO A 550 -27.20 -8.83 13.20
CA PRO A 550 -27.33 -8.44 11.79
C PRO A 550 -26.19 -7.52 11.33
N LEU A 551 -25.68 -6.64 12.22
CA LEU A 551 -24.56 -5.76 11.90
C LEU A 551 -23.27 -6.54 11.69
N ARG A 552 -23.00 -7.56 12.53
CA ARG A 552 -21.85 -8.45 12.35
C ARG A 552 -21.94 -9.18 11.01
N ASN A 553 -23.09 -9.74 10.67
CA ASN A 553 -23.24 -10.53 9.45
C ASN A 553 -23.01 -9.64 8.20
N ARG A 554 -23.61 -8.45 8.15
CA ARG A 554 -23.34 -7.45 7.10
C ARG A 554 -21.86 -7.07 7.03
N ALA A 555 -21.22 -6.81 8.17
CA ALA A 555 -19.81 -6.42 8.19
C ALA A 555 -18.86 -7.57 7.80
N LEU A 556 -19.23 -8.83 8.05
CA LEU A 556 -18.51 -9.99 7.53
C LEU A 556 -18.68 -10.15 6.02
N GLU A 557 -19.86 -9.87 5.47
CA GLU A 557 -20.06 -9.81 4.01
C GLU A 557 -19.20 -8.70 3.38
N GLU A 558 -19.16 -7.51 3.99
CA GLU A 558 -18.27 -6.42 3.59
C GLU A 558 -16.79 -6.84 3.65
N PHE A 559 -16.38 -7.60 4.68
CA PHE A 559 -15.03 -8.15 4.79
C PHE A 559 -14.71 -9.17 3.69
N ILE A 560 -15.61 -10.11 3.43
CA ILE A 560 -15.43 -11.12 2.36
C ILE A 560 -15.30 -10.42 1.01
N ALA A 561 -16.16 -9.45 0.71
CA ALA A 561 -16.07 -8.65 -0.51
C ALA A 561 -14.73 -7.90 -0.62
N ALA A 562 -14.22 -7.35 0.49
CA ALA A 562 -12.91 -6.71 0.53
C ALA A 562 -11.76 -7.69 0.23
N GLN A 563 -11.80 -8.90 0.79
CA GLN A 563 -10.80 -9.92 0.47
C GLN A 563 -10.93 -10.43 -0.96
N GLN A 564 -12.14 -10.52 -1.51
CA GLN A 564 -12.37 -10.90 -2.92
C GLN A 564 -11.85 -9.84 -3.90
N ALA A 565 -11.99 -8.55 -3.57
CA ALA A 565 -11.37 -7.46 -4.33
C ALA A 565 -9.83 -7.55 -4.35
N MET A 566 -9.24 -8.30 -3.41
CA MET A 566 -7.81 -8.61 -3.31
C MET A 566 -7.55 -10.11 -3.54
N GLY A 567 -8.47 -10.86 -4.15
CA GLY A 567 -8.44 -12.33 -4.19
C GLY A 567 -7.28 -12.94 -4.98
N ASP A 568 -6.58 -12.13 -5.76
CA ASP A 568 -5.33 -12.43 -6.45
C ASP A 568 -4.09 -12.22 -5.58
N MET A 569 -4.23 -11.84 -4.30
CA MET A 569 -3.15 -11.75 -3.33
C MET A 569 -3.20 -12.92 -2.33
N PRO A 570 -2.06 -13.61 -2.06
CA PRO A 570 -2.01 -14.69 -1.08
C PRO A 570 -2.51 -14.27 0.32
N SER A 571 -2.23 -13.03 0.73
CA SER A 571 -2.68 -12.50 2.03
C SER A 571 -4.20 -12.44 2.15
N ALA A 572 -4.92 -12.09 1.08
CA ALA A 572 -6.38 -12.07 1.09
C ALA A 572 -6.97 -13.47 1.21
N GLN A 573 -6.32 -14.45 0.58
CA GLN A 573 -6.69 -15.86 0.70
C GLN A 573 -6.46 -16.39 2.12
N VAL A 574 -5.34 -16.04 2.76
CA VAL A 574 -5.10 -16.36 4.18
C VAL A 574 -6.16 -15.73 5.09
N ASN A 575 -6.55 -14.48 4.83
CA ASN A 575 -7.59 -13.78 5.59
C ASN A 575 -8.95 -14.46 5.46
N LEU A 576 -9.35 -14.88 4.25
CA LEU A 576 -10.57 -15.67 4.03
C LEU A 576 -10.48 -17.03 4.72
N ALA A 577 -9.34 -17.71 4.61
CA ALA A 577 -9.14 -19.00 5.24
C ALA A 577 -9.27 -18.91 6.77
N THR A 578 -8.71 -17.87 7.37
CA THR A 578 -8.80 -17.60 8.82
C THR A 578 -10.23 -17.33 9.23
N LEU A 579 -10.99 -16.56 8.44
CA LEU A 579 -12.41 -16.32 8.70
C LEU A 579 -13.22 -17.63 8.69
N PHE A 580 -13.07 -18.43 7.62
CA PHE A 580 -13.81 -19.69 7.50
C PHE A 580 -13.45 -20.67 8.61
N ALA A 581 -12.16 -20.76 8.98
CA ALA A 581 -11.73 -21.58 10.12
C ALA A 581 -12.36 -21.11 11.43
N ALA A 582 -12.42 -19.79 11.67
CA ALA A 582 -13.08 -19.22 12.84
C ALA A 582 -14.58 -19.55 12.90
N GLN A 583 -15.24 -19.62 11.73
CA GLN A 583 -16.66 -20.00 11.61
C GLN A 583 -16.89 -21.53 11.60
N GLY A 584 -15.83 -22.34 11.73
CA GLY A 584 -15.90 -23.79 11.71
C GLY A 584 -15.99 -24.43 10.31
N ASP A 585 -15.94 -23.64 9.23
CA ASP A 585 -15.83 -24.14 7.85
C ASP A 585 -14.37 -24.49 7.52
N ASN A 586 -13.90 -25.60 8.09
CA ASN A 586 -12.55 -26.10 7.85
C ASN A 586 -12.31 -26.45 6.37
N GLY A 587 -13.35 -26.88 5.65
CA GLY A 587 -13.26 -27.18 4.22
C GLY A 587 -13.03 -25.92 3.39
N GLY A 588 -13.74 -24.83 3.70
CA GLY A 588 -13.51 -23.51 3.13
C GLY A 588 -12.11 -22.98 3.46
N ALA A 589 -11.71 -23.08 4.73
CA ALA A 589 -10.39 -22.65 5.17
C ALA A 589 -9.26 -23.36 4.40
N GLU A 590 -9.32 -24.69 4.28
CA GLU A 590 -8.34 -25.48 3.54
C GLU A 590 -8.26 -25.09 2.06
N ARG A 591 -9.40 -24.85 1.38
CA ARG A 591 -9.42 -24.38 -0.02
C ARG A 591 -8.64 -23.07 -0.17
N HIS A 592 -8.89 -22.10 0.71
CA HIS A 592 -8.26 -20.79 0.64
C HIS A 592 -6.76 -20.82 1.01
N TYR A 593 -6.36 -21.61 2.01
CA TYR A 593 -4.93 -21.80 2.29
C TYR A 593 -4.17 -22.43 1.12
N ARG A 594 -4.73 -23.46 0.50
CA ARG A 594 -4.14 -24.09 -0.69
C ARG A 594 -4.03 -23.12 -1.85
N LEU A 595 -5.06 -22.29 -2.06
CA LEU A 595 -5.03 -21.25 -3.08
C LEU A 595 -3.93 -20.23 -2.79
N ALA A 596 -3.77 -19.77 -1.54
CA ALA A 596 -2.68 -18.85 -1.17
C ALA A 596 -1.29 -19.44 -1.49
N ILE A 597 -1.08 -20.73 -1.17
CA ILE A 597 0.17 -21.45 -1.45
C ILE A 597 0.39 -21.64 -2.97
N ALA A 598 -0.68 -21.90 -3.73
CA ALA A 598 -0.59 -22.00 -5.18
C ALA A 598 -0.28 -20.65 -5.84
N GLN A 599 -0.82 -19.56 -5.29
CA GLN A 599 -0.58 -18.20 -5.78
C GLN A 599 0.86 -17.73 -5.52
N ASP A 600 1.43 -18.09 -4.37
CA ASP A 600 2.84 -17.88 -4.05
C ASP A 600 3.36 -19.00 -3.12
N PRO A 601 4.16 -19.94 -3.64
CA PRO A 601 4.69 -21.06 -2.87
C PRO A 601 5.64 -20.69 -1.73
N THR A 602 6.15 -19.45 -1.72
CA THR A 602 7.12 -18.92 -0.74
C THR A 602 6.46 -18.28 0.49
N VAL A 603 5.13 -18.11 0.49
CA VAL A 603 4.39 -17.48 1.59
C VAL A 603 4.28 -18.41 2.79
N ASN A 604 5.18 -18.21 3.76
CA ASN A 604 5.23 -18.99 4.99
C ASN A 604 3.94 -18.91 5.81
N LEU A 605 3.33 -17.73 5.91
CA LEU A 605 2.13 -17.52 6.74
C LEU A 605 1.00 -18.47 6.36
N ALA A 606 0.73 -18.65 5.05
CA ALA A 606 -0.30 -19.57 4.57
C ALA A 606 -0.01 -21.01 4.99
N ARG A 607 1.25 -21.44 4.91
CA ARG A 607 1.67 -22.81 5.30
C ARG A 607 1.57 -23.03 6.80
N LEU A 608 2.01 -22.06 7.61
CA LEU A 608 1.93 -22.12 9.07
C LEU A 608 0.48 -22.21 9.53
N SER A 609 -0.39 -21.33 9.02
CA SER A 609 -1.81 -21.33 9.38
C SER A 609 -2.55 -22.57 8.86
N TYR A 610 -2.20 -23.08 7.67
CA TYR A 610 -2.76 -24.33 7.16
C TYR A 610 -2.34 -25.53 8.00
N ALA A 611 -1.06 -25.62 8.36
CA ALA A 611 -0.56 -26.67 9.24
C ALA A 611 -1.28 -26.64 10.59
N GLN A 612 -1.53 -25.46 11.17
CA GLN A 612 -2.31 -25.33 12.41
C GLN A 612 -3.74 -25.87 12.26
N LEU A 613 -4.43 -25.55 11.16
CA LEU A 613 -5.77 -26.10 10.86
C LEU A 613 -5.74 -27.64 10.75
N LEU A 614 -4.73 -28.20 10.08
CA LEU A 614 -4.55 -29.65 9.94
C LEU A 614 -4.29 -30.32 11.29
N LEU A 615 -3.46 -29.71 12.14
CA LEU A 615 -3.19 -30.20 13.50
C LEU A 615 -4.45 -30.18 14.38
N ALA A 616 -5.23 -29.11 14.32
CA ALA A 616 -6.53 -29.03 15.01
C ALA A 616 -7.49 -30.14 14.53
N SER A 617 -7.37 -30.55 13.27
CA SER A 617 -8.13 -31.64 12.64
C SER A 617 -7.48 -33.03 12.79
N GLN A 618 -6.46 -33.18 13.65
CA GLN A 618 -5.71 -34.43 13.88
C GLN A 618 -4.99 -35.00 12.63
N ARG A 619 -4.77 -34.19 11.58
CA ARG A 619 -4.09 -34.57 10.32
C ARG A 619 -2.59 -34.24 10.38
N GLN A 620 -1.88 -34.83 11.34
CA GLN A 620 -0.48 -34.48 11.66
C GLN A 620 0.51 -34.75 10.52
N ASP A 621 0.36 -35.84 9.78
CA ASP A 621 1.28 -36.18 8.67
C ASP A 621 1.16 -35.20 7.51
N GLU A 622 -0.05 -34.74 7.19
CA GLU A 622 -0.28 -33.70 6.18
C GLU A 622 0.29 -32.35 6.64
N ALA A 623 0.11 -31.99 7.92
CA ALA A 623 0.71 -30.78 8.48
C ALA A 623 2.24 -30.78 8.33
N ARG A 624 2.88 -31.92 8.64
CA ARG A 624 4.33 -32.11 8.48
C ARG A 624 4.76 -31.97 7.01
N HIS A 625 3.98 -32.54 6.08
CA HIS A 625 4.25 -32.43 4.65
C HIS A 625 4.22 -30.98 4.17
N VAL A 626 3.14 -30.24 4.49
CA VAL A 626 2.97 -28.82 4.13
C VAL A 626 4.12 -27.95 4.64
N LEU A 627 4.57 -28.19 5.87
CA LEU A 627 5.68 -27.44 6.48
C LEU A 627 7.02 -27.76 5.81
N ARG A 628 7.32 -29.04 5.52
CA ARG A 628 8.56 -29.45 4.83
C ARG A 628 8.65 -28.89 3.41
N GLU A 629 7.53 -28.89 2.67
CA GLU A 629 7.49 -28.23 1.36
C GLU A 629 7.77 -26.73 1.46
N GLY A 630 7.30 -26.09 2.54
CA GLY A 630 7.60 -24.68 2.81
C GLY A 630 9.08 -24.46 3.03
N VAL A 631 9.74 -25.29 3.85
CA VAL A 631 11.19 -25.18 4.11
C VAL A 631 11.98 -25.25 2.82
N ALA A 632 11.59 -26.12 1.88
CA ALA A 632 12.28 -26.28 0.60
C ALA A 632 12.13 -25.09 -0.37
N ARG A 633 11.15 -24.20 -0.14
CA ARG A 633 10.81 -23.09 -1.07
C ARG A 633 10.98 -21.71 -0.47
N SER A 634 11.10 -21.61 0.85
CA SER A 634 11.10 -20.37 1.59
C SER A 634 12.48 -19.73 1.62
N VAL A 635 12.53 -18.41 1.40
CA VAL A 635 13.76 -17.62 1.59
C VAL A 635 14.11 -17.48 3.07
N ASN A 636 13.09 -17.49 3.96
CA ASN A 636 13.24 -17.31 5.41
C ASN A 636 12.48 -18.42 6.16
N PRO A 637 13.00 -19.67 6.23
CA PRO A 637 12.25 -20.82 6.74
C PRO A 637 12.23 -20.95 8.27
N GLY A 638 12.75 -19.98 9.03
CA GLY A 638 12.93 -20.09 10.48
C GLY A 638 11.67 -20.47 11.26
N GLU A 639 10.54 -19.82 11.01
CA GLU A 639 9.26 -20.14 11.66
C GLU A 639 8.70 -21.50 11.22
N LEU A 640 9.01 -21.96 10.00
CA LEU A 640 8.61 -23.29 9.52
C LEU A 640 9.38 -24.39 10.25
N HIS A 641 10.70 -24.22 10.43
CA HIS A 641 11.52 -25.10 11.26
C HIS A 641 11.02 -25.11 12.71
N PHE A 642 10.64 -23.95 13.26
CA PHE A 642 10.05 -23.90 14.61
C PHE A 642 8.76 -24.73 14.69
N ALA A 643 7.83 -24.57 13.74
CA ALA A 643 6.59 -25.34 13.70
C ALA A 643 6.84 -26.86 13.53
N LEU A 644 7.81 -27.26 12.69
CA LEU A 644 8.22 -28.66 12.54
C LEU A 644 8.78 -29.24 13.84
N GLY A 645 9.61 -28.47 14.54
CA GLY A 645 10.17 -28.85 15.83
C GLY A 645 9.10 -29.09 16.90
N LEU A 646 8.12 -28.18 17.00
CA LEU A 646 6.97 -28.35 17.90
C LEU A 646 6.15 -29.60 17.57
N LEU A 647 5.88 -29.85 16.28
CA LEU A 647 5.15 -31.03 15.83
C LEU A 647 5.91 -32.33 16.11
N ALA A 648 7.21 -32.38 15.84
CA ALA A 648 8.04 -33.54 16.17
C ALA A 648 8.07 -33.81 17.68
N GLY A 649 8.12 -32.75 18.50
CA GLY A 649 8.02 -32.86 19.95
C GLY A 649 6.69 -33.46 20.42
N GLN A 650 5.56 -33.03 19.84
CA GLN A 650 4.24 -33.62 20.11
C GLN A 650 4.17 -35.11 19.75
N ARG A 651 4.89 -35.52 18.70
CA ARG A 651 5.02 -36.92 18.26
C ARG A 651 6.08 -37.71 19.03
N GLN A 652 6.71 -37.11 20.06
CA GLN A 652 7.81 -37.69 20.83
C GLN A 652 9.04 -38.07 19.99
N GLN A 653 9.21 -37.44 18.83
CA GLN A 653 10.36 -37.61 17.94
C GLN A 653 11.48 -36.66 18.38
N TRP A 654 11.99 -36.86 19.60
CA TRP A 654 12.81 -35.86 20.31
C TRP A 654 14.07 -35.44 19.54
N ARG A 655 14.75 -36.37 18.85
CA ARG A 655 15.94 -36.06 18.05
C ARG A 655 15.63 -35.14 16.86
N GLU A 656 14.53 -35.40 16.15
CA GLU A 656 14.09 -34.54 15.05
C GLU A 656 13.63 -33.18 15.57
N ALA A 657 12.89 -33.17 16.68
CA ALA A 657 12.47 -31.93 17.32
C ALA A 657 13.66 -31.04 17.68
N ALA A 658 14.74 -31.60 18.24
CA ALA A 658 15.95 -30.86 18.55
C ALA A 658 16.62 -30.29 17.29
N GLN A 659 16.73 -31.09 16.22
CA GLN A 659 17.33 -30.64 14.94
C GLN A 659 16.57 -29.47 14.32
N GLU A 660 15.24 -29.58 14.24
CA GLU A 660 14.40 -28.52 13.68
C GLU A 660 14.42 -27.26 14.54
N LEU A 661 14.35 -27.39 15.87
CA LEU A 661 14.43 -26.25 16.80
C LEU A 661 15.82 -25.59 16.79
N GLN A 662 16.89 -26.35 16.63
CA GLN A 662 18.25 -25.83 16.46
C GLN A 662 18.35 -25.00 15.19
N ARG A 663 17.82 -25.52 14.07
CA ARG A 663 17.82 -24.78 12.81
C ARG A 663 16.97 -23.51 12.88
N ALA A 664 15.83 -23.58 13.56
CA ALA A 664 15.02 -22.41 13.83
C ALA A 664 15.77 -21.37 14.68
N ALA A 665 16.55 -21.79 15.68
CA ALA A 665 17.33 -20.89 16.53
C ALA A 665 18.49 -20.21 15.78
N GLU A 666 19.11 -20.92 14.83
CA GLU A 666 20.13 -20.36 13.94
C GLU A 666 19.57 -19.28 13.01
N LEU A 667 18.35 -19.49 12.49
CA LEU A 667 17.70 -18.58 11.54
C LEU A 667 16.98 -17.41 12.23
N LEU A 668 16.57 -17.58 13.48
CA LEU A 668 15.88 -16.58 14.29
C LEU A 668 16.62 -16.36 15.62
N PRO A 669 17.88 -15.88 15.58
CA PRO A 669 18.67 -15.67 16.76
C PRO A 669 18.03 -14.58 17.61
N GLY A 670 17.59 -14.90 18.83
CA GLY A 670 16.89 -13.96 19.69
C GLY A 670 15.53 -14.44 20.17
N ASP A 671 14.88 -15.35 19.44
CA ASP A 671 13.53 -15.79 19.76
C ASP A 671 13.51 -16.66 21.04
N ALA A 672 12.90 -16.11 22.09
CA ALA A 672 12.82 -16.78 23.38
C ALA A 672 11.90 -18.01 23.36
N ARG A 673 10.91 -18.09 22.46
CA ARG A 673 10.03 -19.25 22.29
C ARG A 673 10.84 -20.43 21.76
N ILE A 674 11.67 -20.20 20.75
CA ILE A 674 12.51 -21.24 20.14
C ILE A 674 13.49 -21.78 21.16
N ARG A 675 14.26 -20.90 21.83
CA ARG A 675 15.23 -21.30 22.87
C ARG A 675 14.58 -22.13 23.99
N ARG A 676 13.45 -21.66 24.53
CA ARG A 676 12.74 -22.39 25.60
C ARG A 676 12.31 -23.79 25.17
N ASN A 677 11.75 -23.92 23.96
CA ASN A 677 11.33 -25.23 23.46
C ASN A 677 12.52 -26.14 23.17
N LEU A 678 13.62 -25.61 22.64
CA LEU A 678 14.85 -26.36 22.41
C LEU A 678 15.42 -26.91 23.73
N ASP A 679 15.51 -26.09 24.78
CA ASP A 679 15.97 -26.52 26.11
C ASP A 679 15.09 -27.60 26.75
N ILE A 680 13.78 -27.55 26.51
CA ILE A 680 12.84 -28.58 26.98
C ILE A 680 13.13 -29.90 26.25
N VAL A 681 13.29 -29.86 24.93
CA VAL A 681 13.55 -31.05 24.12
C VAL A 681 14.91 -31.66 24.42
N LEU A 682 15.97 -30.86 24.56
CA LEU A 682 17.31 -31.35 24.88
C LEU A 682 17.34 -32.08 26.24
N ARG A 683 16.73 -31.49 27.29
CA ARG A 683 16.58 -32.16 28.59
C ARG A 683 15.79 -33.47 28.49
N ARG A 684 14.81 -33.55 27.59
CA ARG A 684 14.04 -34.78 27.36
C ARG A 684 14.89 -35.87 26.69
N ILE A 685 15.78 -35.50 25.78
CA ILE A 685 16.74 -36.44 25.16
C ILE A 685 17.71 -36.97 26.22
N ASP A 686 18.29 -36.09 27.04
CA ASP A 686 19.25 -36.48 28.08
C ASP A 686 18.64 -37.44 29.12
N THR A 687 17.37 -37.25 29.46
CA THR A 687 16.63 -38.12 30.39
C THR A 687 16.15 -39.43 29.78
N THR A 688 16.22 -39.60 28.46
CA THR A 688 15.75 -40.81 27.75
C THR A 688 16.88 -41.59 27.07
N ALA A 689 18.13 -41.13 27.16
CA ALA A 689 19.29 -41.87 26.69
C ALA A 689 19.55 -43.10 27.58
N PRO A 690 19.74 -44.31 27.02
CA PRO A 690 20.13 -45.47 27.81
C PRO A 690 21.51 -45.20 28.44
N ARG A 691 21.60 -45.41 29.76
CA ARG A 691 22.86 -45.32 30.52
C ARG A 691 23.83 -46.42 30.14
#